data_AF-A0A7W2RYX3-F1
#
_entry.id   AF-A0A7W2RYX3-F1
#
_cell.length_a   1.000
_cell.length_b   1.000
_cell.length_c   1.000
_cell.angle_alpha   90.00
_cell.angle_beta   90.00
_cell.angle_gamma   90.00
#
_symmetry.space_group_name_H-M   'P 1'
#
loop_
_entity.id
_entity.type
_entity.pdbx_description
1 polymer ?
#
loop_
_entity_poly.entity_id
_entity_poly.type
_entity_poly.pdbx_seq_one_letter_code
_entity_poly.pdbx_strand_id
1 'polypeptide(L)'
;MTLINNQNITPQLNGLSIDDKRAELKSYFHNTWTTYESLFALINNDQAYYLRPETLRHPLIFYFGHTATFFINKLLLGKYINKRVNTKLEAVCAVGVDEMSWDDLNSEHYDWPNVDEVREYRQQVFALVNNLIDTMELSLPIKQDSLAWVILMGCEHERIHLETSSVIMRMLPLNCLTPPTETASQWASCTHYSAAPNNELLAVAEQSVILGKKLSDETYGWDNEYGELSVDVSAFSASKYLVSNQEFLVFIDAGGYKKPHYWTEEGQKWLSFTKAEMPRFWRNNSGEYLQRNLLNEIPLPLNWPAEVNYLEAKAFCQWKSEQTTLNIAMPTEAQWHCLREGTSDNQGNEQAPSGNINLAHYASSCPVDEFSAGKFYDVTGNVWQWSESAIDGYEGFKVHPLYDDFSTPTFDGKHNLIKGGSWISTGNETIQSSRYAFRRHFTQHAGFRYVENTDGKIPLTPVNCYETDIEVCQQLESHYGEEHLSIANYSQQVGQLLLSKVKELATNTNKLLHVGCSVGRTAFELSEHFQHIDAVDFSARYIQYGVQLQQQKTLRYTNVISGDIQSFHEVSLKTLALEGFAENILFSQGDASNLKPMFNGYDAILVEHALEKSYQPKQLLATLSQRLNEQGLLFVLTDHQYTTQYTEKESWLGGLKVNGENVIGFDGLQEKLAEDFCFLGAQPLTRVIKKNQCTYTVTTTEMSVWQRKKS
;
A
#
# COMPACT_ATOMS: atom_id res chain seq x y z
N MET A 1 -17.88 32.00 22.78
CA MET A 1 -18.37 30.70 23.25
C MET A 1 -19.49 30.25 22.32
N THR A 2 -19.33 29.02 21.78
CA THR A 2 -20.25 28.20 20.96
C THR A 2 -20.67 28.73 19.58
N LEU A 3 -19.79 28.58 18.59
CA LEU A 3 -20.13 28.64 17.16
C LEU A 3 -19.38 27.58 16.32
N ILE A 4 -19.03 26.41 16.87
CA ILE A 4 -18.49 25.28 16.09
C ILE A 4 -18.88 23.97 16.80
N ASN A 5 -20.12 23.51 16.72
CA ASN A 5 -20.47 22.25 17.39
C ASN A 5 -20.90 21.10 16.46
N ASN A 6 -21.30 21.34 15.21
CA ASN A 6 -21.71 20.24 14.30
C ASN A 6 -21.07 20.26 12.90
N GLN A 7 -20.18 21.21 12.58
CA GLN A 7 -19.79 21.43 11.17
C GLN A 7 -18.58 20.62 10.67
N ASN A 8 -17.74 20.11 11.57
CA ASN A 8 -16.53 19.37 11.18
C ASN A 8 -16.73 17.84 11.17
N ILE A 9 -17.91 17.36 11.58
CA ILE A 9 -18.26 15.92 11.63
C ILE A 9 -18.51 15.41 10.20
N THR A 10 -18.02 14.22 9.87
CA THR A 10 -18.23 13.64 8.53
C THR A 10 -19.75 13.41 8.29
N PRO A 11 -20.31 13.85 7.15
CA PRO A 11 -21.71 13.64 6.84
C PRO A 11 -22.05 12.15 6.72
N GLN A 12 -23.25 11.78 7.18
CA GLN A 12 -23.79 10.46 6.85
C GLN A 12 -24.16 10.40 5.36
N LEU A 13 -23.98 9.25 4.72
CA LEU A 13 -24.30 8.99 3.32
C LEU A 13 -25.80 8.78 3.11
N ASN A 14 -26.52 8.38 4.16
CA ASN A 14 -27.99 8.23 4.16
C ASN A 14 -28.69 9.54 4.59
N GLY A 15 -30.02 9.57 4.51
CA GLY A 15 -30.81 10.69 5.00
C GLY A 15 -32.31 10.51 4.74
N LEU A 16 -33.13 11.35 5.36
CA LEU A 16 -34.60 11.29 5.25
C LEU A 16 -35.16 12.23 4.17
N SER A 17 -34.36 13.21 3.72
CA SER A 17 -34.77 14.25 2.77
C SER A 17 -33.59 14.63 1.87
N ILE A 18 -33.85 14.73 0.57
CA ILE A 18 -32.86 15.16 -0.42
C ILE A 18 -32.47 16.63 -0.18
N ASP A 19 -33.44 17.48 0.16
CA ASP A 19 -33.18 18.91 0.38
C ASP A 19 -32.35 19.14 1.64
N ASP A 20 -32.64 18.39 2.71
CA ASP A 20 -31.84 18.46 3.94
C ASP A 20 -30.43 17.94 3.70
N LYS A 21 -30.27 16.82 2.96
CA LYS A 21 -28.96 16.29 2.62
C LYS A 21 -28.16 17.28 1.76
N ARG A 22 -28.80 17.95 0.80
CA ARG A 22 -28.15 18.98 -0.01
C ARG A 22 -27.65 20.13 0.85
N ALA A 23 -28.48 20.59 1.80
CA ALA A 23 -28.09 21.64 2.75
C ALA A 23 -26.93 21.20 3.65
N GLU A 24 -26.93 19.96 4.12
CA GLU A 24 -25.85 19.36 4.91
C GLU A 24 -24.53 19.30 4.12
N LEU A 25 -24.55 18.77 2.89
CA LEU A 25 -23.37 18.73 2.01
C LEU A 25 -22.81 20.13 1.73
N LYS A 26 -23.70 21.11 1.52
CA LYS A 26 -23.32 22.51 1.32
C LYS A 26 -22.67 23.10 2.57
N SER A 27 -23.26 22.87 3.74
CA SER A 27 -22.69 23.32 5.02
C SER A 27 -21.35 22.68 5.30
N TYR A 28 -21.20 21.38 5.01
CA TYR A 28 -19.95 20.66 5.19
C TYR A 28 -18.85 21.18 4.26
N PHE A 29 -19.17 21.39 2.98
CA PHE A 29 -18.25 22.02 2.03
C PHE A 29 -17.83 23.43 2.46
N HIS A 30 -18.78 24.28 2.87
CA HIS A 30 -18.47 25.64 3.35
C HIS A 30 -17.57 25.63 4.57
N ASN A 31 -17.83 24.72 5.51
CA ASN A 31 -17.02 24.58 6.71
C ASN A 31 -15.60 24.10 6.37
N THR A 32 -15.45 23.07 5.54
CA THR A 32 -14.13 22.60 5.10
C THR A 32 -13.34 23.75 4.48
N TRP A 33 -13.96 24.46 3.54
CA TRP A 33 -13.32 25.56 2.82
C TRP A 33 -12.92 26.69 3.76
N THR A 34 -13.84 27.14 4.61
CA THR A 34 -13.60 28.26 5.54
C THR A 34 -12.55 27.92 6.59
N THR A 35 -12.53 26.67 7.08
CA THR A 35 -11.52 26.21 8.04
C THR A 35 -10.14 26.25 7.41
N TYR A 36 -10.00 25.76 6.18
CA TYR A 36 -8.74 25.79 5.43
C TYR A 36 -8.28 27.23 5.15
N GLU A 37 -9.17 28.10 4.66
CA GLU A 37 -8.87 29.53 4.48
C GLU A 37 -8.41 30.19 5.80
N SER A 38 -9.04 29.82 6.92
CA SER A 38 -8.71 30.41 8.23
C SER A 38 -7.32 30.00 8.75
N LEU A 39 -6.81 28.83 8.35
CA LEU A 39 -5.43 28.43 8.65
C LEU A 39 -4.47 29.32 7.85
N PHE A 40 -4.68 29.46 6.54
CA PHE A 40 -3.83 30.27 5.68
C PHE A 40 -3.90 31.78 5.99
N ALA A 41 -5.04 32.27 6.49
CA ALA A 41 -5.19 33.64 6.96
C ALA A 41 -4.27 33.98 8.15
N LEU A 42 -3.69 32.99 8.83
CA LEU A 42 -2.67 33.22 9.86
C LEU A 42 -1.38 33.77 9.24
N ILE A 43 -1.08 33.50 7.97
CA ILE A 43 0.12 34.00 7.30
C ILE A 43 -0.03 35.51 7.08
N ASN A 44 0.82 36.29 7.74
CA ASN A 44 0.75 37.76 7.73
C ASN A 44 1.69 38.43 6.71
N ASN A 45 2.44 37.62 5.95
CA ASN A 45 3.41 38.05 4.97
C ASN A 45 3.40 37.07 3.79
N ASP A 46 3.02 37.53 2.61
CA ASP A 46 2.90 36.69 1.41
C ASP A 46 4.22 36.00 1.04
N GLN A 47 5.39 36.54 1.41
CA GLN A 47 6.68 35.84 1.20
C GLN A 47 6.73 34.47 1.88
N ALA A 48 6.01 34.29 2.99
CA ALA A 48 5.97 33.02 3.71
C ALA A 48 5.26 31.89 2.93
N TYR A 49 4.38 32.23 1.98
CA TYR A 49 3.76 31.23 1.10
C TYR A 49 4.78 30.54 0.20
N TYR A 50 5.90 31.20 -0.11
CA TYR A 50 6.94 30.71 -1.02
C TYR A 50 8.13 30.08 -0.28
N LEU A 51 8.14 30.15 1.06
CA LEU A 51 9.15 29.46 1.85
C LEU A 51 8.95 27.95 1.77
N ARG A 52 10.07 27.23 1.73
CA ARG A 52 10.13 25.76 1.74
C ARG A 52 10.83 25.28 3.01
N PRO A 53 10.18 25.36 4.19
CA PRO A 53 10.81 25.02 5.47
C PRO A 53 11.03 23.50 5.65
N GLU A 54 10.32 22.68 4.87
CA GLU A 54 10.56 21.25 4.73
C GLU A 54 11.05 20.97 3.31
N THR A 55 12.30 20.53 3.17
CA THR A 55 12.94 20.28 1.87
C THR A 55 12.27 19.17 1.08
N LEU A 56 11.56 18.26 1.75
CA LEU A 56 10.84 17.16 1.11
C LEU A 56 9.38 17.50 0.75
N ARG A 57 8.96 18.77 0.91
CA ARG A 57 7.60 19.25 0.60
C ARG A 57 7.64 20.45 -0.33
N HIS A 58 6.52 20.74 -0.99
CA HIS A 58 6.34 21.97 -1.76
C HIS A 58 6.16 23.19 -0.83
N PRO A 59 6.31 24.43 -1.34
CA PRO A 59 5.96 25.63 -0.59
C PRO A 59 4.44 25.73 -0.34
N LEU A 60 4.04 26.53 0.65
CA LEU A 60 2.63 26.68 1.06
C LEU A 60 1.70 27.21 -0.04
N ILE A 61 2.22 27.97 -1.01
CA ILE A 61 1.45 28.41 -2.20
C ILE A 61 0.92 27.24 -3.03
N PHE A 62 1.68 26.13 -3.10
CA PHE A 62 1.23 24.91 -3.76
C PHE A 62 -0.01 24.38 -3.06
N TYR A 63 0.09 24.12 -1.75
CA TYR A 63 -1.00 23.55 -0.96
C TYR A 63 -2.26 24.42 -1.03
N PHE A 64 -2.09 25.73 -0.93
CA PHE A 64 -3.20 26.68 -1.04
C PHE A 64 -3.95 26.56 -2.38
N GLY A 65 -3.25 26.40 -3.51
CA GLY A 65 -3.90 26.18 -4.81
C GLY A 65 -4.31 24.73 -5.11
N HIS A 66 -3.63 23.77 -4.48
CA HIS A 66 -3.74 22.34 -4.77
C HIS A 66 -5.11 21.78 -4.42
N THR A 67 -5.66 22.10 -3.24
CA THR A 67 -6.95 21.54 -2.82
C THR A 67 -8.10 21.95 -3.73
N ALA A 68 -8.13 23.22 -4.20
CA ALA A 68 -9.07 23.68 -5.21
C ALA A 68 -8.86 23.01 -6.58
N THR A 69 -7.60 22.81 -6.97
CA THR A 69 -7.23 22.08 -8.20
C THR A 69 -7.65 20.62 -8.15
N PHE A 70 -7.58 19.99 -6.99
CA PHE A 70 -8.05 18.63 -6.79
C PHE A 70 -9.54 18.48 -7.11
N PHE A 71 -10.40 19.39 -6.60
CA PHE A 71 -11.82 19.41 -6.98
C PHE A 71 -12.00 19.45 -8.50
N ILE A 72 -11.33 20.37 -9.19
CA ILE A 72 -11.45 20.52 -10.64
C ILE A 72 -10.98 19.26 -11.39
N ASN A 73 -9.87 18.67 -10.98
CA ASN A 73 -9.35 17.44 -11.58
C ASN A 73 -10.33 16.27 -11.43
N LYS A 74 -10.86 16.04 -10.22
CA LYS A 74 -11.81 14.93 -9.99
C LYS A 74 -13.15 15.15 -10.68
N LEU A 75 -13.64 16.40 -10.74
CA LEU A 75 -14.85 16.77 -11.48
C LEU A 75 -14.69 16.57 -13.00
N LEU A 76 -13.51 16.87 -13.56
CA LEU A 76 -13.20 16.62 -14.97
C LEU A 76 -13.08 15.12 -15.28
N LEU A 77 -12.33 14.38 -14.46
CA LEU A 77 -12.17 12.93 -14.62
C LEU A 77 -13.52 12.20 -14.51
N GLY A 78 -14.36 12.60 -13.56
CA GLY A 78 -15.74 12.12 -13.41
C GLY A 78 -16.72 12.64 -14.48
N LYS A 79 -16.27 13.50 -15.41
CA LYS A 79 -17.08 14.12 -16.48
C LYS A 79 -18.27 14.95 -15.98
N TYR A 80 -18.20 15.46 -14.76
CA TYR A 80 -19.21 16.35 -14.17
C TYR A 80 -19.07 17.80 -14.63
N ILE A 81 -17.87 18.18 -15.07
CA ILE A 81 -17.58 19.40 -15.80
C ILE A 81 -16.80 19.07 -17.07
N ASN A 82 -16.80 19.98 -18.04
CA ASN A 82 -16.14 19.79 -19.34
C ASN A 82 -15.02 20.80 -19.61
N LYS A 83 -14.76 21.72 -18.69
CA LYS A 83 -13.75 22.78 -18.80
C LYS A 83 -13.08 23.02 -17.46
N ARG A 84 -11.78 23.31 -17.53
CA ARG A 84 -10.97 23.84 -16.44
C ARG A 84 -11.42 25.26 -16.09
N VAL A 85 -11.23 25.67 -14.84
CA VAL A 85 -11.49 27.04 -14.37
C VAL A 85 -10.28 27.91 -14.70
N ASN A 86 -9.07 27.44 -14.39
CA ASN A 86 -7.81 28.09 -14.73
C ASN A 86 -6.74 27.04 -15.08
N THR A 87 -6.54 26.78 -16.38
CA THR A 87 -5.60 25.76 -16.86
C THR A 87 -4.16 25.98 -16.40
N LYS A 88 -3.70 27.24 -16.23
CA LYS A 88 -2.32 27.53 -15.79
C LYS A 88 -2.14 27.11 -14.33
N LEU A 89 -3.00 27.61 -13.44
CA LEU A 89 -2.91 27.32 -12.01
C LEU A 89 -3.14 25.84 -11.74
N GLU A 90 -4.12 25.24 -12.42
CA GLU A 90 -4.40 23.82 -12.28
C GLU A 90 -3.23 22.96 -12.75
N ALA A 91 -2.48 23.34 -13.79
CA ALA A 91 -1.29 22.59 -14.19
C ALA A 91 -0.16 22.69 -13.13
N VAL A 92 0.07 23.89 -12.58
CA VAL A 92 1.13 24.14 -11.57
C VAL A 92 0.81 23.48 -10.23
N CYS A 93 -0.47 23.44 -9.85
CA CYS A 93 -0.94 22.88 -8.58
C CYS A 93 -1.44 21.42 -8.68
N ALA A 94 -1.38 20.79 -9.86
CA ALA A 94 -1.77 19.38 -10.05
C ALA A 94 -0.62 18.39 -9.93
N VAL A 95 0.63 18.85 -9.87
CA VAL A 95 1.79 17.97 -9.59
C VAL A 95 1.53 17.32 -8.24
N GLY A 96 1.29 16.00 -8.23
CA GLY A 96 1.04 15.26 -7.00
C GLY A 96 2.23 15.42 -6.06
N VAL A 97 1.97 15.46 -4.75
CA VAL A 97 3.05 15.32 -3.77
C VAL A 97 3.29 13.84 -3.60
N ASP A 98 4.00 13.23 -4.56
CA ASP A 98 4.41 11.85 -4.38
C ASP A 98 5.55 11.82 -3.33
N GLU A 99 5.24 11.32 -2.13
CA GLU A 99 6.22 11.08 -1.07
C GLU A 99 7.36 10.14 -1.51
N MET A 100 7.18 9.46 -2.65
CA MET A 100 8.10 8.51 -3.26
C MET A 100 9.03 9.14 -4.30
N SER A 101 8.60 10.23 -4.95
CA SER A 101 9.29 10.83 -6.09
C SER A 101 10.19 11.97 -5.63
N TRP A 102 11.47 11.66 -5.43
CA TRP A 102 12.51 12.67 -5.26
C TRP A 102 12.67 13.57 -6.50
N ASP A 103 12.21 13.08 -7.66
CA ASP A 103 12.39 13.71 -8.96
C ASP A 103 11.43 14.90 -9.18
N ASP A 104 10.26 14.92 -8.52
CA ASP A 104 9.31 16.05 -8.59
C ASP A 104 9.75 17.26 -7.74
N LEU A 105 10.76 17.07 -6.90
CA LEU A 105 11.28 18.10 -5.97
C LEU A 105 12.36 18.99 -6.57
N ASN A 106 12.73 18.78 -7.85
CA ASN A 106 13.75 19.56 -8.53
C ASN A 106 13.25 21.00 -8.77
N SER A 107 13.62 21.89 -7.86
CA SER A 107 13.08 23.24 -7.71
C SER A 107 13.55 24.26 -8.76
N GLU A 108 14.33 23.86 -9.77
CA GLU A 108 14.97 24.82 -10.66
C GLU A 108 14.00 25.56 -11.61
N HIS A 109 12.73 25.13 -11.77
CA HIS A 109 11.79 25.77 -12.71
C HIS A 109 10.28 25.74 -12.33
N TYR A 110 9.88 26.12 -11.11
CA TYR A 110 8.45 26.38 -10.82
C TYR A 110 8.12 27.88 -10.83
N ASP A 111 7.33 28.33 -11.81
CA ASP A 111 6.71 29.67 -11.86
C ASP A 111 5.48 29.69 -10.93
N TRP A 112 5.74 29.75 -9.62
CA TRP A 112 4.67 29.77 -8.62
C TRP A 112 3.77 31.01 -8.80
N PRO A 113 2.44 30.84 -8.74
CA PRO A 113 1.50 31.93 -8.96
C PRO A 113 1.52 32.95 -7.82
N ASN A 114 0.99 34.15 -8.09
CA ASN A 114 0.77 35.15 -7.06
C ASN A 114 -0.30 34.68 -6.06
N VAL A 115 -0.14 35.00 -4.77
CA VAL A 115 -1.12 34.64 -3.73
C VAL A 115 -2.54 35.14 -4.07
N ASP A 116 -2.68 36.37 -4.58
CA ASP A 116 -3.98 36.93 -4.96
C ASP A 116 -4.61 36.22 -6.16
N GLU A 117 -3.81 35.77 -7.14
CA GLU A 117 -4.29 34.95 -8.25
C GLU A 117 -4.84 33.60 -7.76
N VAL A 118 -4.16 32.99 -6.78
CA VAL A 118 -4.63 31.74 -6.16
C VAL A 118 -5.89 31.99 -5.34
N ARG A 119 -5.99 33.10 -4.59
CA ARG A 119 -7.21 33.49 -3.85
C ARG A 119 -8.40 33.66 -4.80
N GLU A 120 -8.23 34.35 -5.92
CA GLU A 120 -9.29 34.55 -6.92
C GLU A 120 -9.71 33.21 -7.53
N TYR A 121 -8.75 32.37 -7.92
CA TYR A 121 -9.02 31.04 -8.44
C TYR A 121 -9.79 30.16 -7.46
N ARG A 122 -9.37 30.12 -6.19
CA ARG A 122 -10.07 29.45 -5.11
C ARG A 122 -11.53 29.93 -5.01
N GLN A 123 -11.79 31.23 -5.05
CA GLN A 123 -13.15 31.77 -5.03
C GLN A 123 -14.00 31.32 -6.23
N GLN A 124 -13.40 31.24 -7.42
CA GLN A 124 -14.09 30.74 -8.62
C GLN A 124 -14.46 29.24 -8.47
N VAL A 125 -13.54 28.42 -7.96
CA VAL A 125 -13.81 27.00 -7.67
C VAL A 125 -14.89 26.85 -6.60
N PHE A 126 -14.82 27.65 -5.53
CA PHE A 126 -15.84 27.67 -4.47
C PHE A 126 -17.24 27.97 -5.03
N ALA A 127 -17.37 28.97 -5.91
CA ALA A 127 -18.64 29.30 -6.55
C ALA A 127 -19.13 28.17 -7.48
N LEU A 128 -18.22 27.54 -8.23
CA LEU A 128 -18.54 26.41 -9.10
C LEU A 128 -19.08 25.22 -8.30
N VAL A 129 -18.37 24.78 -7.25
CA VAL A 129 -18.76 23.64 -6.42
C VAL A 129 -20.09 23.91 -5.71
N ASN A 130 -20.31 25.14 -5.23
CA ASN A 130 -21.60 25.55 -4.68
C ASN A 130 -22.74 25.38 -5.69
N ASN A 131 -22.55 25.87 -6.91
CA ASN A 131 -23.55 25.71 -7.96
C ASN A 131 -23.79 24.23 -8.30
N LEU A 132 -22.75 23.40 -8.31
CA LEU A 132 -22.90 21.96 -8.50
C LEU A 132 -23.71 21.32 -7.37
N ILE A 133 -23.44 21.63 -6.10
CA ILE A 133 -24.23 21.13 -4.96
C ILE A 133 -25.70 21.56 -5.09
N ASP A 134 -25.96 22.80 -5.48
CA ASP A 134 -27.31 23.34 -5.64
C ASP A 134 -28.10 22.69 -6.78
N THR A 135 -27.42 22.27 -7.85
CA THR A 135 -28.06 21.82 -9.10
C THR A 135 -27.94 20.33 -9.39
N MET A 136 -27.09 19.60 -8.66
CA MET A 136 -26.90 18.16 -8.90
C MET A 136 -28.18 17.35 -8.61
N GLU A 137 -28.37 16.31 -9.41
CA GLU A 137 -29.24 15.20 -9.04
C GLU A 137 -28.63 14.48 -7.84
N LEU A 138 -29.42 14.30 -6.78
CA LEU A 138 -28.97 13.69 -5.54
C LEU A 138 -29.91 12.53 -5.19
N SER A 139 -29.34 11.34 -5.05
CA SER A 139 -30.02 10.14 -4.57
C SER A 139 -29.46 9.71 -3.22
N LEU A 140 -30.30 9.12 -2.36
CA LEU A 140 -29.89 8.57 -1.08
C LEU A 140 -30.02 7.02 -1.07
N PRO A 141 -29.06 6.30 -0.46
CA PRO A 141 -27.79 6.79 0.06
C PRO A 141 -26.84 7.30 -1.04
N ILE A 142 -25.93 8.20 -0.69
CA ILE A 142 -24.86 8.68 -1.58
C ILE A 142 -24.00 7.49 -1.99
N LYS A 143 -23.85 7.27 -3.30
CA LYS A 143 -23.06 6.17 -3.88
C LYS A 143 -21.67 6.65 -4.31
N GLN A 144 -20.69 5.75 -4.29
CA GLN A 144 -19.30 6.06 -4.64
C GLN A 144 -19.11 6.58 -6.07
N ASP A 145 -20.00 6.22 -6.99
CA ASP A 145 -19.99 6.64 -8.39
C ASP A 145 -20.73 7.96 -8.65
N SER A 146 -21.19 8.67 -7.62
CA SER A 146 -22.00 9.89 -7.74
C SER A 146 -21.20 11.20 -7.61
N LEU A 147 -21.76 12.30 -8.12
CA LEU A 147 -21.18 13.65 -7.94
C LEU A 147 -21.06 14.04 -6.47
N ALA A 148 -22.06 13.69 -5.64
CA ALA A 148 -22.01 13.97 -4.21
C ALA A 148 -20.82 13.29 -3.51
N TRP A 149 -20.45 12.07 -3.94
CA TRP A 149 -19.25 11.41 -3.45
C TRP A 149 -17.96 12.13 -3.88
N VAL A 150 -17.88 12.61 -5.12
CA VAL A 150 -16.72 13.40 -5.59
C VAL A 150 -16.59 14.71 -4.81
N ILE A 151 -17.70 15.35 -4.45
CA ILE A 151 -17.68 16.56 -3.61
C ILE A 151 -17.15 16.21 -2.21
N LEU A 152 -17.64 15.13 -1.59
CA LEU A 152 -17.12 14.66 -0.30
C LEU A 152 -15.63 14.30 -0.38
N MET A 153 -15.20 13.62 -1.44
CA MET A 153 -13.79 13.31 -1.69
C MET A 153 -12.93 14.56 -1.71
N GLY A 154 -13.36 15.63 -2.38
CA GLY A 154 -12.65 16.90 -2.38
C GLY A 154 -12.62 17.56 -1.00
N CYS A 155 -13.71 17.48 -0.23
CA CYS A 155 -13.75 17.98 1.14
C CYS A 155 -12.77 17.23 2.05
N GLU A 156 -12.78 15.90 2.02
CA GLU A 156 -11.92 15.07 2.87
C GLU A 156 -10.45 15.20 2.47
N HIS A 157 -10.16 15.36 1.17
CA HIS A 157 -8.82 15.68 0.68
C HIS A 157 -8.33 17.05 1.18
N GLU A 158 -9.16 18.09 1.17
CA GLU A 158 -8.78 19.40 1.74
C GLU A 158 -8.53 19.33 3.25
N ARG A 159 -9.21 18.44 3.98
CA ARG A 159 -8.96 18.19 5.41
C ARG A 159 -7.61 17.52 5.67
N ILE A 160 -7.19 16.55 4.86
CA ILE A 160 -5.81 16.00 4.90
C ILE A 160 -4.77 17.11 4.72
N HIS A 161 -5.04 18.03 3.79
CA HIS A 161 -4.15 19.17 3.54
C HIS A 161 -4.23 20.26 4.60
N LEU A 162 -5.32 20.38 5.36
CA LEU A 162 -5.39 21.24 6.56
C LEU A 162 -4.33 20.82 7.56
N GLU A 163 -4.30 19.52 7.90
CA GLU A 163 -3.32 18.94 8.81
C GLU A 163 -1.89 19.09 8.26
N THR A 164 -1.65 18.66 7.02
CA THR A 164 -0.32 18.77 6.38
C THR A 164 0.20 20.22 6.34
N SER A 165 -0.65 21.19 5.96
CA SER A 165 -0.26 22.59 5.87
C SER A 165 0.09 23.17 7.24
N SER A 166 -0.65 22.78 8.29
CA SER A 166 -0.39 23.26 9.65
C SER A 166 0.95 22.77 10.21
N VAL A 167 1.39 21.55 9.86
CA VAL A 167 2.72 21.02 10.19
C VAL A 167 3.82 21.85 9.51
N ILE A 168 3.65 22.16 8.22
CA ILE A 168 4.60 23.00 7.46
C ILE A 168 4.63 24.43 8.03
N MET A 169 3.47 24.99 8.40
CA MET A 169 3.37 26.31 9.01
C MET A 169 4.06 26.39 10.38
N ARG A 170 4.04 25.33 11.19
CA ARG A 170 4.83 25.26 12.44
C ARG A 170 6.34 25.39 12.19
N MET A 171 6.82 24.99 11.02
CA MET A 171 8.22 25.12 10.62
C MET A 171 8.60 26.52 10.10
N LEU A 172 7.62 27.40 9.85
CA LEU A 172 7.89 28.79 9.49
C LEU A 172 8.44 29.59 10.68
N PRO A 173 9.22 30.65 10.42
CA PRO A 173 9.51 31.68 11.42
C PRO A 173 8.21 32.25 12.02
N LEU A 174 8.18 32.38 13.35
CA LEU A 174 7.01 32.86 14.08
C LEU A 174 6.51 34.23 13.61
N ASN A 175 7.40 35.11 13.20
CA ASN A 175 7.06 36.45 12.71
C ASN A 175 6.28 36.46 11.40
N CYS A 176 6.23 35.34 10.67
CA CYS A 176 5.42 35.16 9.47
C CYS A 176 3.96 34.80 9.78
N LEU A 177 3.64 34.57 11.06
CA LEU A 177 2.32 34.13 11.51
C LEU A 177 1.70 35.17 12.46
N THR A 178 0.40 35.36 12.34
CA THR A 178 -0.38 36.23 13.21
C THR A 178 -0.45 35.60 14.61
N PRO A 179 -0.01 36.30 15.67
CA PRO A 179 -0.02 35.75 17.02
C PRO A 179 -1.46 35.48 17.52
N PRO A 180 -1.64 34.63 18.53
CA PRO A 180 -2.95 34.33 19.09
C PRO A 180 -3.50 35.57 19.81
N THR A 181 -4.31 36.34 19.08
CA THR A 181 -5.02 37.55 19.52
C THR A 181 -6.53 37.33 19.39
N GLU A 182 -7.38 38.32 19.71
CA GLU A 182 -8.84 38.18 19.56
C GLU A 182 -9.25 37.72 18.14
N THR A 183 -8.55 38.18 17.10
CA THR A 183 -8.81 37.84 15.69
C THR A 183 -8.33 36.45 15.27
N ALA A 184 -7.48 35.78 16.07
CA ALA A 184 -6.98 34.42 15.83
C ALA A 184 -7.30 33.46 16.99
N SER A 185 -8.30 33.80 17.81
CA SER A 185 -8.63 33.09 19.05
C SER A 185 -9.05 31.63 18.85
N GLN A 186 -9.58 31.28 17.67
CA GLN A 186 -9.90 29.88 17.31
C GLN A 186 -8.66 28.99 17.15
N TRP A 187 -7.47 29.58 16.99
CA TRP A 187 -6.18 28.89 16.86
C TRP A 187 -5.35 28.97 18.15
N ALA A 188 -6.00 29.16 19.30
CA ALA A 188 -5.33 29.22 20.60
C ALA A 188 -4.84 27.84 21.05
N SER A 189 -3.59 27.77 21.51
CA SER A 189 -3.01 26.57 22.12
C SER A 189 -3.56 26.34 23.53
N CYS A 190 -3.54 25.09 23.99
CA CYS A 190 -3.76 24.76 25.40
C CYS A 190 -2.76 25.51 26.29
N THR A 191 -3.23 25.99 27.45
CA THR A 191 -2.40 26.68 28.45
C THR A 191 -2.13 25.83 29.69
N HIS A 192 -2.69 24.63 29.77
CA HIS A 192 -2.52 23.73 30.90
C HIS A 192 -1.30 22.85 30.69
N TYR A 193 -0.31 22.93 31.57
CA TYR A 193 0.79 21.99 31.61
C TYR A 193 1.37 21.88 33.02
N SER A 194 1.88 20.71 33.36
CA SER A 194 2.44 20.37 34.66
C SER A 194 3.41 19.19 34.51
N ALA A 195 3.85 18.59 35.63
CA ALA A 195 4.61 17.35 35.59
C ALA A 195 3.76 16.20 35.02
N ALA A 196 4.37 15.33 34.21
CA ALA A 196 3.68 14.19 33.61
C ALA A 196 3.20 13.19 34.68
N PRO A 197 2.01 12.58 34.49
CA PRO A 197 1.61 11.44 35.31
C PRO A 197 2.54 10.25 35.05
N ASN A 198 2.64 9.34 36.03
CA ASN A 198 3.37 8.09 35.82
C ASN A 198 2.64 7.20 34.81
N ASN A 199 3.33 6.78 33.76
CA ASN A 199 2.74 6.00 32.67
C ASN A 199 2.82 4.50 32.98
N GLU A 200 1.75 3.95 33.55
CA GLU A 200 1.62 2.54 33.91
C GLU A 200 1.17 1.67 32.73
N LEU A 201 1.56 0.39 32.71
CA LEU A 201 1.07 -0.60 31.76
C LEU A 201 -0.22 -1.24 32.30
N LEU A 202 -1.28 -1.23 31.49
CA LEU A 202 -2.58 -1.83 31.81
C LEU A 202 -2.83 -3.04 30.91
N ALA A 203 -3.24 -4.16 31.50
CA ALA A 203 -3.54 -5.39 30.77
C ALA A 203 -4.74 -5.21 29.83
N VAL A 204 -4.63 -5.77 28.63
CA VAL A 204 -5.68 -5.88 27.60
C VAL A 204 -5.86 -7.38 27.32
N ALA A 205 -7.11 -7.85 27.40
CA ALA A 205 -7.42 -9.26 27.19
C ALA A 205 -7.20 -9.65 25.72
N GLU A 206 -6.97 -10.94 25.48
CA GLU A 206 -6.96 -11.47 24.12
C GLU A 206 -8.32 -11.25 23.45
N GLN A 207 -8.30 -10.98 22.15
CA GLN A 207 -9.51 -10.64 21.41
C GLN A 207 -9.34 -10.91 19.91
N SER A 208 -10.40 -11.38 19.26
CA SER A 208 -10.46 -11.43 17.79
C SER A 208 -11.05 -10.11 17.26
N VAL A 209 -10.31 -9.44 16.39
CA VAL A 209 -10.69 -8.16 15.79
C VAL A 209 -10.94 -8.35 14.30
N ILE A 210 -12.02 -7.75 13.80
CA ILE A 210 -12.29 -7.66 12.36
C ILE A 210 -12.06 -6.21 11.93
N LEU A 211 -11.04 -6.01 11.10
CA LEU A 211 -10.70 -4.74 10.51
C LEU A 211 -11.33 -4.60 9.12
N GLY A 212 -11.62 -3.37 8.71
CA GLY A 212 -12.22 -3.06 7.42
C GLY A 212 -13.60 -2.41 7.54
N LYS A 213 -13.78 -1.36 6.74
CA LYS A 213 -15.05 -0.64 6.57
C LYS A 213 -15.98 -1.47 5.70
N LYS A 214 -17.21 -1.67 6.18
CA LYS A 214 -18.24 -2.37 5.41
C LYS A 214 -18.73 -1.49 4.27
N LEU A 215 -19.11 -2.09 3.15
CA LEU A 215 -19.77 -1.35 2.05
C LEU A 215 -21.12 -0.73 2.46
N SER A 216 -21.74 -1.25 3.51
CA SER A 216 -22.97 -0.72 4.10
C SER A 216 -22.74 0.36 5.16
N ASP A 217 -21.49 0.73 5.43
CA ASP A 217 -21.17 1.82 6.35
C ASP A 217 -21.73 3.14 5.81
N GLU A 218 -22.26 3.95 6.72
CA GLU A 218 -23.00 5.16 6.39
C GLU A 218 -22.11 6.40 6.38
N THR A 219 -20.80 6.28 6.52
CA THR A 219 -19.83 7.40 6.43
C THR A 219 -18.92 7.27 5.22
N TYR A 220 -18.37 8.40 4.75
CA TYR A 220 -17.34 8.40 3.71
C TYR A 220 -16.11 7.60 4.16
N GLY A 221 -15.47 6.89 3.23
CA GLY A 221 -14.21 6.19 3.47
C GLY A 221 -13.33 6.19 2.23
N TRP A 222 -12.02 6.22 2.45
CA TRP A 222 -11.04 6.00 1.38
C TRP A 222 -11.02 4.53 0.95
N ASP A 223 -10.49 4.25 -0.23
CA ASP A 223 -10.44 2.90 -0.78
C ASP A 223 -9.70 1.89 0.13
N ASN A 224 -8.60 2.32 0.77
CA ASN A 224 -7.83 1.51 1.71
C ASN A 224 -8.60 1.12 2.98
N GLU A 225 -9.71 1.78 3.29
CA GLU A 225 -10.50 1.45 4.46
C GLU A 225 -11.38 0.23 4.22
N TYR A 226 -11.71 -0.08 2.96
CA TYR A 226 -12.59 -1.19 2.58
C TYR A 226 -11.85 -2.51 2.41
N GLY A 227 -12.63 -3.60 2.44
CA GLY A 227 -12.14 -4.98 2.51
C GLY A 227 -12.27 -5.52 3.92
N GLU A 228 -11.71 -6.70 4.18
CA GLU A 228 -11.77 -7.33 5.50
C GLU A 228 -10.42 -7.94 5.89
N LEU A 229 -10.06 -7.83 7.17
CA LEU A 229 -8.94 -8.55 7.77
C LEU A 229 -9.32 -9.01 9.18
N SER A 230 -9.33 -10.32 9.41
CA SER A 230 -9.53 -10.91 10.74
C SER A 230 -8.18 -11.16 11.41
N VAL A 231 -8.01 -10.68 12.64
CA VAL A 231 -6.77 -10.84 13.43
C VAL A 231 -7.11 -11.33 14.83
N ASP A 232 -6.50 -12.43 15.24
CA ASP A 232 -6.51 -12.87 16.64
C ASP A 232 -5.38 -12.16 17.40
N VAL A 233 -5.75 -11.26 18.30
CA VAL A 233 -4.82 -10.47 19.12
C VAL A 233 -4.64 -11.18 20.45
N SER A 234 -3.43 -11.66 20.73
CA SER A 234 -3.08 -12.21 22.04
C SER A 234 -3.11 -11.13 23.13
N ALA A 235 -3.29 -11.55 24.38
CA ALA A 235 -3.27 -10.63 25.53
C ALA A 235 -1.95 -9.85 25.60
N PHE A 236 -2.05 -8.54 25.85
CA PHE A 236 -0.90 -7.63 25.91
C PHE A 236 -1.11 -6.59 27.01
N SER A 237 -0.08 -5.80 27.32
CA SER A 237 -0.26 -4.61 28.16
C SER A 237 -0.06 -3.36 27.32
N ALA A 238 -0.87 -2.32 27.53
CA ALA A 238 -0.69 -1.02 26.89
C ALA A 238 -0.41 0.06 27.92
N SER A 239 0.43 1.04 27.58
CA SER A 239 0.62 2.20 28.47
C SER A 239 -0.72 2.91 28.66
N LYS A 240 -0.95 3.48 29.84
CA LYS A 240 -2.21 4.15 30.17
C LYS A 240 -2.38 5.46 29.42
N TYR A 241 -1.30 6.23 29.35
CA TYR A 241 -1.21 7.51 28.66
C TYR A 241 -0.32 7.38 27.41
N LEU A 242 -0.45 8.33 26.49
CA LEU A 242 0.56 8.52 25.45
C LEU A 242 1.93 8.84 26.07
N VAL A 243 3.01 8.58 25.34
CA VAL A 243 4.36 8.96 25.81
C VAL A 243 4.43 10.47 25.93
N SER A 244 4.68 10.95 27.13
CA SER A 244 4.76 12.39 27.42
C SER A 244 6.11 12.99 27.04
N ASN A 245 6.16 14.31 26.90
CA ASN A 245 7.42 15.05 26.74
C ASN A 245 8.41 14.75 27.87
N GLN A 246 7.94 14.63 29.12
CA GLN A 246 8.79 14.28 30.26
C GLN A 246 9.40 12.89 30.09
N GLU A 247 8.59 11.92 29.67
CA GLU A 247 9.04 10.55 29.47
C GLU A 247 10.05 10.46 28.32
N PHE A 248 9.80 11.17 27.22
CA PHE A 248 10.70 11.23 26.08
C PHE A 248 12.00 11.99 26.38
N LEU A 249 11.96 13.01 27.25
CA LEU A 249 13.15 13.73 27.71
C LEU A 249 14.13 12.78 28.42
N VAL A 250 13.65 11.80 29.19
CA VAL A 250 14.51 10.78 29.82
C VAL A 250 15.28 9.96 28.76
N PHE A 251 14.65 9.64 27.62
CA PHE A 251 15.33 8.96 26.50
C PHE A 251 16.44 9.84 25.89
N ILE A 252 16.16 11.14 25.70
CA ILE A 252 17.17 12.10 25.21
C ILE A 252 18.34 12.19 26.18
N ASP A 253 18.07 12.38 27.47
CA ASP A 253 19.08 12.51 28.53
C ASP A 253 19.93 11.24 28.68
N ALA A 254 19.35 10.07 28.43
CA ALA A 254 20.07 8.78 28.38
C ALA A 254 20.96 8.61 27.12
N GLY A 255 21.01 9.62 26.25
CA GLY A 255 21.77 9.62 25.01
C GLY A 255 21.09 8.85 23.87
N GLY A 256 19.76 8.78 23.85
CA GLY A 256 18.98 8.01 22.88
C GLY A 256 19.31 8.30 21.41
N TYR A 257 19.51 9.57 21.06
CA TYR A 257 19.92 10.02 19.72
C TYR A 257 21.39 9.76 19.39
N LYS A 258 22.22 9.43 20.39
CA LYS A 258 23.67 9.22 20.26
C LYS A 258 24.07 7.74 20.20
N LYS A 259 23.10 6.83 20.34
CA LYS A 259 23.31 5.39 20.44
C LYS A 259 22.65 4.66 19.27
N PRO A 260 23.41 4.33 18.20
CA PRO A 260 22.85 3.77 16.96
C PRO A 260 22.10 2.45 17.13
N HIS A 261 22.41 1.66 18.16
CA HIS A 261 21.79 0.35 18.37
C HIS A 261 20.32 0.43 18.82
N TYR A 262 19.84 1.60 19.23
CA TYR A 262 18.41 1.85 19.43
C TYR A 262 17.65 2.14 18.13
N TRP A 263 18.35 2.28 17.00
CA TRP A 263 17.73 2.72 15.75
C TRP A 263 17.74 1.59 14.73
N THR A 264 16.64 1.45 14.00
CA THR A 264 16.60 0.59 12.80
C THR A 264 17.61 1.08 11.77
N GLU A 265 17.92 0.26 10.75
CA GLU A 265 18.82 0.68 9.67
C GLU A 265 18.33 1.97 8.98
N GLU A 266 17.02 2.08 8.74
CA GLU A 266 16.38 3.31 8.23
C GLU A 266 16.55 4.48 9.20
N GLY A 267 16.34 4.25 10.50
CA GLY A 267 16.54 5.24 11.57
C GLY A 267 17.98 5.76 11.63
N GLN A 268 18.97 4.90 11.49
CA GLN A 268 20.39 5.27 11.47
C GLN A 268 20.73 6.13 10.25
N LYS A 269 20.18 5.80 9.07
CA LYS A 269 20.33 6.62 7.85
C LYS A 269 19.69 7.99 8.04
N TRP A 270 18.48 8.03 8.59
CA TRP A 270 17.77 9.27 8.90
C TRP A 270 18.56 10.16 9.87
N LEU A 271 19.01 9.63 11.01
CA LEU A 271 19.84 10.36 11.97
C LEU A 271 21.13 10.88 11.33
N SER A 272 21.78 10.05 10.50
CA SER A 272 22.99 10.46 9.81
C SER A 272 22.74 11.61 8.83
N PHE A 273 21.58 11.62 8.18
CA PHE A 273 21.19 12.67 7.24
C PHE A 273 20.76 13.96 7.97
N THR A 274 19.82 13.86 8.91
CA THR A 274 19.21 15.03 9.58
C THR A 274 20.06 15.61 10.71
N LYS A 275 20.95 14.79 11.30
CA LYS A 275 21.69 15.11 12.52
C LYS A 275 20.78 15.52 13.68
N ALA A 276 19.57 14.97 13.73
CA ALA A 276 18.62 15.28 14.80
C ALA A 276 19.16 14.88 16.18
N GLU A 277 18.90 15.70 17.18
CA GLU A 277 19.27 15.45 18.59
C GLU A 277 18.05 15.48 19.53
N MET A 278 16.90 15.93 19.03
CA MET A 278 15.63 16.09 19.73
C MET A 278 14.48 16.15 18.71
N PRO A 279 13.22 15.99 19.16
CA PRO A 279 12.05 16.10 18.29
C PRO A 279 12.02 17.41 17.49
N ARG A 280 11.48 17.36 16.26
CA ARG A 280 11.51 18.47 15.29
C ARG A 280 10.97 19.80 15.83
N PHE A 281 9.94 19.73 16.67
CA PHE A 281 9.26 20.90 17.23
C PHE A 281 9.73 21.28 18.63
N TRP A 282 10.80 20.67 19.13
CA TRP A 282 11.49 21.17 20.31
C TRP A 282 12.52 22.22 19.91
N ARG A 283 12.70 23.22 20.78
CA ARG A 283 13.81 24.17 20.72
C ARG A 283 14.63 24.05 21.98
N ASN A 284 15.93 24.26 21.86
CA ASN A 284 16.83 24.32 23.00
C ASN A 284 17.44 25.72 23.03
N ASN A 285 17.10 26.49 24.06
CA ASN A 285 17.67 27.81 24.31
C ASN A 285 18.56 27.73 25.55
N SER A 286 19.86 27.53 25.35
CA SER A 286 20.86 27.49 26.43
C SER A 286 20.56 26.47 27.54
N GLY A 287 19.98 25.32 27.20
CA GLY A 287 19.63 24.24 28.13
C GLY A 287 18.16 24.22 28.55
N GLU A 288 17.37 25.24 28.21
CA GLU A 288 15.93 25.25 28.42
C GLU A 288 15.21 24.73 27.15
N TYR A 289 14.43 23.67 27.30
CA TYR A 289 13.60 23.14 26.23
C TYR A 289 12.29 23.93 26.11
N LEU A 290 11.92 24.27 24.88
CA LEU A 290 10.65 24.88 24.51
C LEU A 290 9.91 24.00 23.50
N GLN A 291 8.59 24.06 23.51
CA GLN A 291 7.72 23.46 22.50
C GLN A 291 7.34 24.52 21.46
N ARG A 292 7.53 24.22 20.17
CA ARG A 292 7.05 25.01 19.03
C ARG A 292 5.64 24.57 18.65
N ASN A 293 4.63 25.34 19.05
CA ASN A 293 3.24 25.19 18.60
C ASN A 293 3.02 25.94 17.28
N LEU A 294 1.77 26.01 16.78
CA LEU A 294 1.46 26.74 15.55
C LEU A 294 1.81 28.24 15.66
N LEU A 295 1.24 28.94 16.64
CA LEU A 295 1.32 30.40 16.74
C LEU A 295 2.22 30.92 17.88
N ASN A 296 2.78 30.04 18.70
CA ASN A 296 3.66 30.42 19.81
C ASN A 296 4.75 29.38 20.09
N GLU A 297 5.65 29.75 20.99
CA GLU A 297 6.57 28.85 21.68
C GLU A 297 6.29 28.97 23.18
N ILE A 298 6.28 27.84 23.89
CA ILE A 298 6.05 27.78 25.34
C ILE A 298 7.15 26.93 25.99
N PRO A 299 7.41 27.08 27.31
CA PRO A 299 8.25 26.14 28.04
C PRO A 299 7.78 24.70 27.80
N LEU A 300 8.70 23.75 27.65
CA LEU A 300 8.37 22.37 27.29
C LEU A 300 7.29 21.82 28.26
N PRO A 301 6.06 21.56 27.77
CA PRO A 301 4.96 21.11 28.62
C PRO A 301 5.15 19.62 28.90
N LEU A 302 5.69 19.32 30.08
CA LEU A 302 6.16 17.99 30.45
C LEU A 302 5.09 16.90 30.36
N ASN A 303 3.83 17.21 30.68
CA ASN A 303 2.71 16.29 30.63
C ASN A 303 1.94 16.27 29.29
N TRP A 304 2.39 16.96 28.24
CA TRP A 304 1.83 16.83 26.89
C TRP A 304 2.45 15.63 26.16
N PRO A 305 1.80 15.07 25.12
CA PRO A 305 2.40 14.01 24.32
C PRO A 305 3.67 14.50 23.61
N ALA A 306 4.66 13.61 23.51
CA ALA A 306 5.83 13.83 22.66
C ALA A 306 5.44 13.68 21.19
N GLU A 307 5.68 14.72 20.40
CA GLU A 307 5.42 14.73 18.96
C GLU A 307 6.69 14.33 18.19
N VAL A 308 6.68 13.13 17.58
CA VAL A 308 7.85 12.48 16.99
C VAL A 308 7.48 11.73 15.71
N ASN A 309 8.47 11.45 14.86
CA ASN A 309 8.29 10.53 13.73
C ASN A 309 8.35 9.06 14.19
N TYR A 310 8.03 8.14 13.28
CA TYR A 310 8.02 6.70 13.58
C TYR A 310 9.41 6.20 14.01
N LEU A 311 10.48 6.68 13.38
CA LEU A 311 11.85 6.22 13.65
C LEU A 311 12.28 6.58 15.08
N GLU A 312 11.94 7.78 15.53
CA GLU A 312 12.15 8.27 16.90
C GLU A 312 11.31 7.45 17.91
N ALA A 313 10.03 7.22 17.62
CA ALA A 313 9.14 6.40 18.46
C ALA A 313 9.64 4.95 18.57
N LYS A 314 10.07 4.35 17.45
CA LYS A 314 10.65 3.01 17.44
C LYS A 314 11.93 2.94 18.27
N ALA A 315 12.79 3.96 18.18
CA ALA A 315 14.02 4.01 18.94
C ALA A 315 13.80 4.16 20.44
N PHE A 316 12.81 4.96 20.82
CA PHE A 316 12.36 5.04 22.21
C PHE A 316 11.89 3.66 22.72
N CYS A 317 11.07 2.93 21.96
CA CYS A 317 10.60 1.60 22.35
C CYS A 317 11.76 0.60 22.52
N GLN A 318 12.78 0.64 21.65
CA GLN A 318 13.99 -0.18 21.78
C GLN A 318 14.78 0.17 23.04
N TRP A 319 15.00 1.46 23.30
CA TRP A 319 15.65 1.92 24.53
C TRP A 319 14.87 1.47 25.77
N LYS A 320 13.55 1.66 25.79
CA LYS A 320 12.70 1.32 26.92
C LYS A 320 12.70 -0.20 27.18
N SER A 321 12.70 -1.01 26.11
CA SER A 321 12.87 -2.47 26.22
C SER A 321 14.18 -2.85 26.92
N GLU A 322 15.29 -2.17 26.59
CA GLU A 322 16.58 -2.38 27.26
C GLU A 322 16.53 -1.97 28.75
N GLN A 323 15.84 -0.85 29.07
CA GLN A 323 15.73 -0.36 30.45
C GLN A 323 14.86 -1.25 31.35
N THR A 324 13.77 -1.79 30.80
CA THR A 324 12.77 -2.52 31.60
C THR A 324 12.86 -4.04 31.45
N THR A 325 13.67 -4.56 30.52
CA THR A 325 13.71 -5.98 30.09
C THR A 325 12.37 -6.51 29.57
N LEU A 326 11.43 -5.62 29.28
CA LEU A 326 10.13 -5.95 28.68
C LEU A 326 10.23 -5.81 27.16
N ASN A 327 9.37 -6.52 26.42
CA ASN A 327 9.29 -6.37 24.98
C ASN A 327 8.37 -5.19 24.61
N ILE A 328 8.95 -3.98 24.57
CA ILE A 328 8.22 -2.74 24.31
C ILE A 328 8.22 -2.43 22.82
N ALA A 329 7.03 -2.17 22.27
CA ALA A 329 6.82 -1.76 20.88
C ALA A 329 5.70 -0.71 20.78
N MET A 330 5.51 -0.12 19.61
CA MET A 330 4.25 0.58 19.32
C MET A 330 3.12 -0.44 19.13
N PRO A 331 1.84 -0.08 19.33
CA PRO A 331 0.73 -0.99 19.02
C PRO A 331 0.69 -1.31 17.52
N THR A 332 0.16 -2.48 17.15
CA THR A 332 -0.33 -2.72 15.78
C THR A 332 -1.69 -2.04 15.57
N GLU A 333 -2.16 -1.94 14.32
CA GLU A 333 -3.52 -1.47 14.03
C GLU A 333 -4.57 -2.29 14.81
N ALA A 334 -4.46 -3.62 14.79
CA ALA A 334 -5.38 -4.50 15.53
C ALA A 334 -5.34 -4.26 17.05
N GLN A 335 -4.14 -4.10 17.63
CA GLN A 335 -4.01 -3.78 19.06
C GLN A 335 -4.62 -2.42 19.40
N TRP A 336 -4.44 -1.40 18.54
CA TRP A 336 -5.07 -0.10 18.73
C TRP A 336 -6.61 -0.20 18.71
N HIS A 337 -7.17 -1.06 17.84
CA HIS A 337 -8.60 -1.33 17.83
C HIS A 337 -9.10 -1.96 19.14
N CYS A 338 -8.35 -2.90 19.76
CA CYS A 338 -8.69 -3.42 21.10
C CYS A 338 -8.74 -2.32 22.17
N LEU A 339 -7.90 -1.28 22.07
CA LEU A 339 -7.93 -0.13 22.99
C LEU A 339 -9.18 0.73 22.78
N ARG A 340 -9.66 0.82 21.53
CA ARG A 340 -10.81 1.63 21.16
C ARG A 340 -12.15 0.95 21.43
N GLU A 341 -12.27 -0.37 21.29
CA GLU A 341 -13.53 -1.09 21.57
C GLU A 341 -14.02 -0.92 23.02
N GLY A 342 -13.12 -0.56 23.95
CA GLY A 342 -13.45 -0.22 25.33
C GLY A 342 -13.98 1.21 25.54
N THR A 343 -14.18 2.01 24.48
CA THR A 343 -14.60 3.42 24.55
C THR A 343 -16.07 3.58 24.12
N SER A 344 -16.73 4.65 24.56
CA SER A 344 -18.14 4.92 24.22
C SER A 344 -18.33 5.54 22.82
N ASP A 345 -17.26 6.10 22.25
CA ASP A 345 -17.29 6.89 21.01
C ASP A 345 -17.01 6.00 19.78
N ASN A 346 -18.05 5.34 19.30
CA ASN A 346 -17.91 4.33 18.25
C ASN A 346 -17.91 4.91 16.83
N GLN A 347 -18.42 6.13 16.59
CA GLN A 347 -18.71 6.59 15.22
C GLN A 347 -18.25 8.01 14.87
N GLY A 348 -17.59 8.77 15.77
CA GLY A 348 -17.15 10.14 15.46
C GLY A 348 -18.32 11.11 15.21
N ASN A 349 -19.54 10.72 15.59
CA ASN A 349 -20.79 11.46 15.41
C ASN A 349 -21.25 12.18 16.69
N GLU A 350 -20.40 12.23 17.72
CA GLU A 350 -20.76 12.85 19.00
C GLU A 350 -20.65 14.39 18.91
N GLN A 351 -21.68 15.10 19.42
CA GLN A 351 -21.73 16.58 19.43
C GLN A 351 -20.63 17.22 20.30
N ALA A 352 -19.99 16.44 21.16
CA ALA A 352 -18.82 16.83 21.94
C ALA A 352 -17.80 15.70 21.86
N PRO A 353 -16.71 15.85 21.09
CA PRO A 353 -15.73 14.79 20.92
C PRO A 353 -15.11 14.36 22.25
N SER A 354 -14.99 13.06 22.43
CA SER A 354 -14.44 12.42 23.64
C SER A 354 -12.92 12.65 23.83
N GLY A 355 -12.25 13.24 22.85
CA GLY A 355 -10.82 13.62 22.89
C GLY A 355 -10.56 15.00 22.30
N ASN A 356 -9.31 15.47 22.42
CA ASN A 356 -8.84 16.68 21.75
C ASN A 356 -8.70 16.43 20.23
N ILE A 357 -9.80 16.52 19.50
CA ILE A 357 -9.89 16.23 18.05
C ILE A 357 -10.88 17.21 17.41
N ASN A 358 -10.94 17.25 16.09
CA ASN A 358 -11.94 17.99 15.33
C ASN A 358 -11.86 19.52 15.51
N LEU A 359 -10.71 20.03 15.98
CA LEU A 359 -10.53 21.42 16.45
C LEU A 359 -11.56 21.84 17.52
N ALA A 360 -12.09 20.89 18.29
CA ALA A 360 -13.17 21.15 19.23
C ALA A 360 -12.72 21.76 20.56
N HIS A 361 -11.46 21.57 20.94
CA HIS A 361 -10.92 21.97 22.25
C HIS A 361 -9.76 22.94 22.14
N TYR A 362 -8.62 22.48 21.61
CA TYR A 362 -7.39 23.28 21.51
C TYR A 362 -6.79 23.18 20.11
N ALA A 363 -6.14 24.26 19.66
CA ALA A 363 -5.32 24.26 18.45
C ALA A 363 -3.85 23.86 18.74
N SER A 364 -3.70 22.84 19.57
CA SER A 364 -2.44 22.20 19.96
C SER A 364 -2.75 20.88 20.66
N SER A 365 -1.71 20.10 20.95
CA SER A 365 -1.80 19.05 21.97
C SER A 365 -2.13 19.63 23.35
N CYS A 366 -2.53 18.76 24.28
CA CYS A 366 -2.90 19.06 25.65
C CYS A 366 -2.36 17.97 26.61
N PRO A 367 -2.49 18.12 27.94
CA PRO A 367 -2.11 17.09 28.90
C PRO A 367 -2.63 15.69 28.55
N VAL A 368 -1.75 14.67 28.66
CA VAL A 368 -2.06 13.27 28.30
C VAL A 368 -3.09 12.60 29.22
N ASP A 369 -3.45 13.26 30.33
CA ASP A 369 -4.40 12.82 31.34
C ASP A 369 -5.72 13.61 31.34
N GLU A 370 -5.98 14.42 30.30
CA GLU A 370 -7.20 15.22 30.20
C GLU A 370 -8.40 14.43 29.66
N PHE A 371 -8.22 13.63 28.61
CA PHE A 371 -9.32 12.94 27.91
C PHE A 371 -9.30 11.43 28.15
N SER A 372 -10.22 10.95 28.99
CA SER A 372 -10.33 9.52 29.32
C SER A 372 -11.13 8.74 28.28
N ALA A 373 -10.69 7.52 28.03
CA ALA A 373 -11.25 6.57 27.08
C ALA A 373 -11.32 5.20 27.78
N GLY A 374 -12.27 5.09 28.72
CA GLY A 374 -12.34 3.97 29.66
C GLY A 374 -11.18 4.02 30.66
N LYS A 375 -10.30 3.01 30.64
CA LYS A 375 -9.10 2.96 31.50
C LYS A 375 -7.87 3.62 30.88
N PHE A 376 -7.90 3.87 29.57
CA PHE A 376 -6.86 4.55 28.81
C PHE A 376 -7.23 6.03 28.62
N TYR A 377 -6.30 6.82 28.11
CA TYR A 377 -6.48 8.23 27.78
C TYR A 377 -5.97 8.51 26.38
N ASP A 378 -6.56 9.46 25.66
CA ASP A 378 -6.14 9.82 24.29
C ASP A 378 -6.01 8.59 23.37
N VAL A 379 -6.99 7.68 23.39
CA VAL A 379 -7.10 6.63 22.36
C VAL A 379 -7.48 7.28 21.02
N THR A 380 -8.23 8.38 21.08
CA THR A 380 -8.61 9.25 19.96
C THR A 380 -8.22 10.69 20.27
N GLY A 381 -7.69 11.41 19.28
CA GLY A 381 -7.27 12.80 19.42
C GLY A 381 -5.96 13.01 20.15
N ASN A 382 -5.70 14.29 20.45
CA ASN A 382 -4.47 14.87 20.96
C ASN A 382 -3.32 14.79 19.95
N VAL A 383 -2.89 13.58 19.58
CA VAL A 383 -1.94 13.34 18.49
C VAL A 383 -2.30 12.02 17.80
N TRP A 384 -2.00 11.94 16.51
CA TRP A 384 -1.96 10.66 15.82
C TRP A 384 -1.00 9.69 16.54
N GLN A 385 -1.34 8.40 16.58
CA GLN A 385 -0.52 7.38 17.22
C GLN A 385 0.16 6.51 16.16
N TRP A 386 1.49 6.55 16.11
CA TRP A 386 2.26 5.61 15.29
C TRP A 386 1.98 4.16 15.68
N SER A 387 1.82 3.31 14.66
CA SER A 387 1.67 1.87 14.81
C SER A 387 2.81 1.11 14.14
N GLU A 388 3.07 -0.11 14.59
CA GLU A 388 4.01 -1.03 13.93
C GLU A 388 3.46 -1.53 12.58
N SER A 389 2.15 -1.42 12.34
CA SER A 389 1.51 -1.86 11.11
C SER A 389 1.89 -0.96 9.94
N ALA A 390 2.48 -1.56 8.89
CA ALA A 390 2.59 -0.90 7.60
C ALA A 390 1.21 -0.82 6.93
N ILE A 391 0.99 0.20 6.10
CA ILE A 391 -0.24 0.28 5.30
C ILE A 391 -0.23 -0.79 4.22
N ASP A 392 -1.38 -1.42 4.05
CA ASP A 392 -1.64 -2.37 2.98
C ASP A 392 -3.16 -2.47 2.71
N GLY A 393 -3.56 -2.93 1.53
CA GLY A 393 -4.95 -3.21 1.19
C GLY A 393 -5.49 -4.44 1.92
N TYR A 394 -6.70 -4.37 2.47
CA TYR A 394 -7.39 -5.53 3.04
C TYR A 394 -7.83 -6.53 1.95
N GLU A 395 -8.22 -7.74 2.35
CA GLU A 395 -8.80 -8.71 1.41
C GLU A 395 -10.07 -8.11 0.79
N GLY A 396 -10.13 -8.06 -0.54
CA GLY A 396 -11.23 -7.41 -1.27
C GLY A 396 -11.08 -5.89 -1.46
N PHE A 397 -9.92 -5.31 -1.14
CA PHE A 397 -9.55 -3.94 -1.50
C PHE A 397 -9.77 -3.67 -2.99
N LYS A 398 -10.31 -2.50 -3.32
CA LYS A 398 -10.51 -2.05 -4.70
C LYS A 398 -10.15 -0.58 -4.83
N VAL A 399 -9.26 -0.29 -5.76
CA VAL A 399 -8.83 1.06 -6.10
C VAL A 399 -10.02 1.91 -6.53
N HIS A 400 -10.14 3.13 -6.01
CA HIS A 400 -11.21 4.05 -6.43
C HIS A 400 -10.92 4.58 -7.85
N PRO A 401 -11.87 4.49 -8.81
CA PRO A 401 -11.59 4.78 -10.23
C PRO A 401 -11.27 6.24 -10.55
N LEU A 402 -11.62 7.17 -9.67
CA LEU A 402 -11.30 8.59 -9.82
C LEU A 402 -10.06 9.02 -9.03
N TYR A 403 -9.47 8.15 -8.21
CA TYR A 403 -8.31 8.48 -7.39
C TYR A 403 -7.45 7.24 -7.15
N ASP A 404 -6.81 6.78 -8.21
CA ASP A 404 -6.11 5.50 -8.29
C ASP A 404 -4.71 5.50 -7.66
N ASP A 405 -4.15 6.69 -7.43
CA ASP A 405 -2.85 6.95 -6.82
C ASP A 405 -2.93 7.36 -5.34
N PHE A 406 -4.10 7.33 -4.70
CA PHE A 406 -4.23 7.68 -3.28
C PHE A 406 -3.56 6.64 -2.35
N SER A 407 -3.88 5.36 -2.53
CA SER A 407 -3.45 4.29 -1.62
C SER A 407 -2.35 3.41 -2.17
N THR A 408 -2.46 2.98 -3.43
CA THR A 408 -1.59 1.95 -4.01
C THR A 408 -0.10 2.28 -3.99
N PRO A 409 0.36 3.54 -4.15
CA PRO A 409 1.79 3.86 -4.06
C PRO A 409 2.37 3.65 -2.65
N THR A 410 1.51 3.64 -1.63
CA THR A 410 1.92 3.49 -0.22
C THR A 410 2.07 2.04 0.23
N PHE A 411 1.57 1.07 -0.56
CA PHE A 411 1.65 -0.37 -0.26
C PHE A 411 3.04 -0.93 -0.61
N ASP A 412 4.09 -0.26 -0.13
CA ASP A 412 5.49 -0.51 -0.43
C ASP A 412 6.28 -1.06 0.77
N GLY A 413 5.61 -1.24 1.91
CA GLY A 413 6.21 -1.66 3.17
C GLY A 413 7.10 -0.61 3.84
N LYS A 414 7.06 0.66 3.39
CA LYS A 414 7.86 1.77 3.92
C LYS A 414 7.01 2.90 4.53
N HIS A 415 5.68 2.79 4.46
CA HIS A 415 4.75 3.67 5.16
C HIS A 415 4.11 2.91 6.33
N ASN A 416 4.01 3.58 7.47
CA ASN A 416 3.37 3.03 8.66
C ASN A 416 2.07 3.76 8.96
N LEU A 417 1.07 3.00 9.39
CA LEU A 417 -0.22 3.51 9.79
C LEU A 417 -0.07 4.37 11.05
N ILE A 418 -0.78 5.50 11.03
CA ILE A 418 -1.10 6.30 12.20
C ILE A 418 -2.59 6.18 12.51
N LYS A 419 -2.95 6.08 13.81
CA LYS A 419 -4.33 5.87 14.24
C LYS A 419 -4.81 6.92 15.23
N GLY A 420 -6.12 7.19 15.23
CA GLY A 420 -6.83 7.96 16.25
C GLY A 420 -7.02 9.45 16.03
N GLY A 421 -6.42 10.06 15.01
CA GLY A 421 -6.52 11.51 14.76
C GLY A 421 -5.68 12.35 15.71
N SER A 422 -5.31 13.55 15.28
CA SER A 422 -4.71 14.60 16.11
C SER A 422 -5.73 15.68 16.48
N TRP A 423 -5.30 16.70 17.23
CA TRP A 423 -6.14 17.85 17.60
C TRP A 423 -6.72 18.61 16.39
N ILE A 424 -6.04 18.57 15.23
CA ILE A 424 -6.48 19.24 14.00
C ILE A 424 -7.25 18.34 13.05
N SER A 425 -7.18 17.02 13.22
CA SER A 425 -7.86 16.06 12.35
C SER A 425 -9.37 16.29 12.36
N THR A 426 -9.99 16.34 11.18
CA THR A 426 -11.43 16.60 11.01
C THR A 426 -12.03 15.68 9.93
N GLY A 427 -13.36 15.56 9.88
CA GLY A 427 -14.03 14.76 8.85
C GLY A 427 -13.70 13.26 8.97
N ASN A 428 -13.31 12.63 7.86
CA ASN A 428 -12.92 11.22 7.83
C ASN A 428 -11.81 10.97 8.85
N GLU A 429 -10.78 11.81 8.96
CA GLU A 429 -9.62 11.60 9.85
C GLU A 429 -9.96 11.32 11.32
N THR A 430 -11.18 11.62 11.77
CA THR A 430 -11.66 11.38 13.14
C THR A 430 -12.39 10.05 13.34
N ILE A 431 -12.68 9.29 12.28
CA ILE A 431 -13.50 8.08 12.37
C ILE A 431 -12.65 6.83 12.67
N GLN A 432 -13.32 5.79 13.17
CA GLN A 432 -12.69 4.51 13.51
C GLN A 432 -11.93 3.86 12.34
N SER A 433 -12.56 3.88 11.17
CA SER A 433 -12.10 3.14 10.00
C SER A 433 -10.95 3.83 9.27
N SER A 434 -10.62 5.07 9.62
CA SER A 434 -9.58 5.83 8.95
C SER A 434 -8.23 5.14 8.98
N ARG A 435 -7.61 5.10 7.81
CA ARG A 435 -6.28 4.54 7.60
C ARG A 435 -5.44 5.54 6.85
N TYR A 436 -4.64 6.25 7.62
CA TYR A 436 -3.64 7.18 7.11
C TYR A 436 -2.26 6.61 7.38
N ALA A 437 -1.35 6.80 6.43
CA ALA A 437 -0.01 6.29 6.52
C ALA A 437 0.97 7.28 5.91
N PHE A 438 2.15 7.35 6.49
CA PHE A 438 3.19 8.27 6.08
C PHE A 438 4.53 7.56 6.07
N ARG A 439 5.47 8.09 5.28
CA ARG A 439 6.88 7.69 5.42
C ARG A 439 7.33 7.90 6.86
N ARG A 440 8.07 6.93 7.38
CA ARG A 440 8.49 6.86 8.78
C ARG A 440 9.29 8.05 9.28
N HIS A 441 9.92 8.79 8.38
CA HIS A 441 10.74 9.96 8.67
C HIS A 441 10.00 11.30 8.59
N PHE A 442 8.76 11.34 8.07
CA PHE A 442 7.98 12.57 8.03
C PHE A 442 7.48 12.96 9.41
N THR A 443 7.58 14.26 9.69
CA THR A 443 6.94 14.85 10.87
C THR A 443 5.47 15.08 10.56
N GLN A 444 4.60 14.65 11.47
CA GLN A 444 3.16 14.93 11.50
C GLN A 444 2.78 15.39 12.91
N HIS A 445 1.52 15.74 13.18
CA HIS A 445 1.03 15.88 14.58
C HIS A 445 0.83 14.49 15.20
N ALA A 446 1.92 13.73 15.25
CA ALA A 446 1.96 12.34 15.65
C ALA A 446 2.88 12.15 16.84
N GLY A 447 2.42 11.35 17.80
CA GLY A 447 3.21 10.78 18.87
C GLY A 447 2.99 9.27 18.88
N PHE A 448 3.06 8.67 20.06
CA PHE A 448 2.85 7.23 20.16
C PHE A 448 2.45 6.80 21.57
N ARG A 449 1.83 5.63 21.60
CA ARG A 449 1.65 4.78 22.77
C ARG A 449 2.62 3.61 22.65
N TYR A 450 3.05 3.06 23.78
CA TYR A 450 3.77 1.79 23.77
C TYR A 450 2.94 0.66 24.37
N VAL A 451 3.21 -0.55 23.88
CA VAL A 451 2.65 -1.81 24.37
C VAL A 451 3.78 -2.73 24.80
N GLU A 452 3.47 -3.65 25.69
CA GLU A 452 4.28 -4.81 26.04
C GLU A 452 3.64 -6.05 25.43
N ASN A 453 4.37 -6.73 24.53
CA ASN A 453 3.92 -8.00 23.97
C ASN A 453 4.42 -9.15 24.85
N THR A 454 3.50 -9.74 25.61
CA THR A 454 3.80 -10.74 26.65
C THR A 454 4.41 -12.05 26.12
N ASP A 455 4.11 -12.40 24.88
CA ASP A 455 4.63 -13.60 24.20
C ASP A 455 5.92 -13.33 23.38
N GLY A 456 6.43 -12.10 23.43
CA GLY A 456 7.61 -11.69 22.67
C GLY A 456 7.35 -11.37 21.19
N LYS A 457 6.12 -11.51 20.68
CA LYS A 457 5.81 -11.33 19.25
C LYS A 457 4.99 -10.07 19.02
N ILE A 458 5.34 -9.32 17.98
CA ILE A 458 4.49 -8.24 17.48
C ILE A 458 3.57 -8.86 16.42
N PRO A 459 2.23 -8.81 16.56
CA PRO A 459 1.29 -9.43 15.62
C PRO A 459 1.18 -8.61 14.32
N LEU A 460 2.27 -8.58 13.55
CA LEU A 460 2.34 -7.87 12.28
C LEU A 460 1.72 -8.71 11.17
N THR A 461 0.75 -8.14 10.47
CA THR A 461 0.32 -8.63 9.16
C THR A 461 1.43 -8.34 8.14
N PRO A 462 1.96 -9.36 7.43
CA PRO A 462 2.92 -9.15 6.36
C PRO A 462 2.33 -8.26 5.26
N VAL A 463 3.16 -7.36 4.71
CA VAL A 463 2.76 -6.52 3.58
C VAL A 463 2.79 -7.36 2.30
N ASN A 464 1.70 -7.37 1.56
CA ASN A 464 1.62 -7.97 0.23
C ASN A 464 1.87 -6.90 -0.83
N CYS A 465 3.15 -6.60 -1.07
CA CYS A 465 3.57 -5.59 -2.04
C CYS A 465 3.16 -5.97 -3.47
N TYR A 466 2.89 -4.96 -4.30
CA TYR A 466 2.74 -5.16 -5.74
C TYR A 466 4.07 -5.52 -6.40
N GLU A 467 4.04 -6.55 -7.24
CA GLU A 467 5.09 -6.76 -8.23
C GLU A 467 5.01 -5.68 -9.33
N THR A 468 6.16 -5.12 -9.70
CA THR A 468 6.27 -3.96 -10.62
C THR A 468 7.24 -4.21 -11.77
N ASP A 469 8.03 -5.27 -11.70
CA ASP A 469 8.88 -5.69 -12.79
C ASP A 469 8.03 -6.10 -14.00
N ILE A 470 8.25 -5.40 -15.12
CA ILE A 470 7.44 -5.53 -16.32
C ILE A 470 7.44 -6.96 -16.87
N GLU A 471 8.59 -7.65 -16.91
CA GLU A 471 8.66 -8.99 -17.49
C GLU A 471 7.93 -10.01 -16.62
N VAL A 472 8.09 -9.91 -15.31
CA VAL A 472 7.41 -10.74 -14.33
C VAL A 472 5.91 -10.51 -14.37
N CYS A 473 5.47 -9.25 -14.32
CA CYS A 473 4.07 -8.89 -14.38
C CYS A 473 3.39 -9.41 -15.66
N GLN A 474 4.08 -9.37 -16.79
CA GLN A 474 3.58 -9.96 -18.05
C GLN A 474 3.44 -11.49 -17.97
N GLN A 475 4.31 -12.19 -17.24
CA GLN A 475 4.12 -13.61 -16.98
C GLN A 475 2.94 -13.85 -16.04
N LEU A 476 2.82 -13.07 -14.97
CA LEU A 476 1.69 -13.15 -14.03
C LEU A 476 0.36 -12.91 -14.74
N GLU A 477 0.24 -11.86 -15.55
CA GLU A 477 -0.95 -11.58 -16.37
C GLU A 477 -1.26 -12.73 -17.34
N SER A 478 -0.24 -13.27 -18.02
CA SER A 478 -0.43 -14.40 -18.95
C SER A 478 -0.90 -15.68 -18.26
N HIS A 479 -0.56 -15.89 -16.99
CA HIS A 479 -0.85 -17.10 -16.23
C HIS A 479 -2.12 -16.97 -15.38
N TYR A 480 -2.37 -15.79 -14.83
CA TYR A 480 -3.37 -15.57 -13.79
C TYR A 480 -4.38 -14.47 -14.12
N GLY A 481 -4.11 -13.64 -15.13
CA GLY A 481 -5.03 -12.61 -15.60
C GLY A 481 -6.21 -13.17 -16.40
N GLU A 482 -7.07 -12.25 -16.85
CA GLU A 482 -8.24 -12.58 -17.67
C GLU A 482 -7.86 -13.13 -19.05
N GLU A 483 -8.81 -13.79 -19.72
CA GLU A 483 -8.64 -14.23 -21.10
C GLU A 483 -8.53 -13.03 -22.05
N HIS A 484 -7.48 -13.03 -22.86
CA HIS A 484 -7.24 -11.98 -23.86
C HIS A 484 -7.53 -12.50 -25.26
N LEU A 485 -8.08 -11.65 -26.13
CA LEU A 485 -8.35 -11.96 -27.54
C LEU A 485 -9.28 -13.18 -27.75
N SER A 486 -10.13 -13.49 -26.77
CA SER A 486 -10.99 -14.69 -26.75
C SER A 486 -10.21 -16.01 -26.90
N ILE A 487 -8.96 -16.02 -26.43
CA ILE A 487 -8.10 -17.20 -26.38
C ILE A 487 -8.06 -17.67 -24.92
N ALA A 488 -8.33 -18.96 -24.70
CA ALA A 488 -8.29 -19.58 -23.38
C ALA A 488 -6.90 -19.41 -22.73
N ASN A 489 -6.84 -19.38 -21.41
CA ASN A 489 -5.58 -19.25 -20.68
C ASN A 489 -4.58 -20.34 -21.11
N TYR A 490 -3.32 -19.96 -21.32
CA TYR A 490 -2.30 -20.86 -21.88
C TYR A 490 -2.01 -22.06 -20.95
N SER A 491 -1.87 -21.84 -19.64
CA SER A 491 -1.64 -22.92 -18.68
C SER A 491 -2.83 -23.87 -18.58
N GLN A 492 -4.06 -23.38 -18.74
CA GLN A 492 -5.27 -24.22 -18.81
C GLN A 492 -5.28 -25.09 -20.07
N GLN A 493 -4.93 -24.52 -21.23
CA GLN A 493 -4.78 -25.29 -22.48
C GLN A 493 -3.76 -26.44 -22.30
N VAL A 494 -2.61 -26.14 -21.70
CA VAL A 494 -1.55 -27.13 -21.42
C VAL A 494 -2.06 -28.22 -20.48
N GLY A 495 -2.66 -27.83 -19.35
CA GLY A 495 -3.20 -28.78 -18.36
C GLY A 495 -4.23 -29.71 -18.96
N GLN A 496 -5.21 -29.16 -19.70
CA GLN A 496 -6.26 -29.94 -20.34
C GLN A 496 -5.72 -30.95 -21.35
N LEU A 497 -4.77 -30.54 -22.21
CA LEU A 497 -4.17 -31.44 -23.19
C LEU A 497 -3.35 -32.55 -22.52
N LEU A 498 -2.55 -32.20 -21.51
CA LEU A 498 -1.72 -33.16 -20.79
C LEU A 498 -2.58 -34.23 -20.12
N LEU A 499 -3.61 -33.80 -19.37
CA LEU A 499 -4.53 -34.69 -18.67
C LEU A 499 -5.34 -35.56 -19.64
N SER A 500 -5.71 -35.02 -20.81
CA SER A 500 -6.38 -35.82 -21.83
C SER A 500 -5.53 -37.00 -22.29
N LYS A 501 -4.22 -36.79 -22.46
CA LYS A 501 -3.27 -37.83 -22.90
C LYS A 501 -2.92 -38.82 -21.81
N VAL A 502 -2.73 -38.35 -20.57
CA VAL A 502 -2.59 -39.20 -19.39
C VAL A 502 -3.79 -40.15 -19.28
N LYS A 503 -5.01 -39.64 -19.46
CA LYS A 503 -6.24 -40.45 -19.41
C LYS A 503 -6.35 -41.41 -20.60
N GLU A 504 -6.07 -40.96 -21.82
CA GLU A 504 -6.10 -41.77 -23.05
C GLU A 504 -5.18 -42.99 -22.95
N LEU A 505 -4.00 -42.82 -22.34
CA LEU A 505 -2.96 -43.84 -22.26
C LEU A 505 -2.93 -44.58 -20.92
N ALA A 506 -3.86 -44.28 -20.01
CA ALA A 506 -3.94 -44.83 -18.67
C ALA A 506 -2.60 -44.75 -17.90
N THR A 507 -1.91 -43.61 -18.01
CA THR A 507 -0.64 -43.36 -17.33
C THR A 507 -0.89 -43.09 -15.85
N ASN A 508 -0.02 -43.59 -14.98
CA ASN A 508 -0.05 -43.29 -13.55
C ASN A 508 0.12 -41.78 -13.30
N THR A 509 -0.41 -41.30 -12.19
CA THR A 509 -0.30 -39.88 -11.79
C THR A 509 0.28 -39.73 -10.39
N ASN A 510 1.26 -40.57 -10.02
CA ASN A 510 1.91 -40.45 -8.72
C ASN A 510 2.87 -39.27 -8.71
N LYS A 511 3.69 -39.11 -9.76
CA LYS A 511 4.73 -38.09 -9.77
C LYS A 511 4.90 -37.41 -11.14
N LEU A 512 4.86 -36.08 -11.16
CA LEU A 512 5.13 -35.23 -12.32
C LEU A 512 6.40 -34.39 -12.09
N LEU A 513 7.24 -34.26 -13.11
CA LEU A 513 8.28 -33.22 -13.17
C LEU A 513 7.84 -32.14 -14.16
N HIS A 514 7.69 -30.90 -13.70
CA HIS A 514 7.39 -29.74 -14.54
C HIS A 514 8.62 -28.84 -14.63
N VAL A 515 9.30 -28.88 -15.76
CA VAL A 515 10.51 -28.09 -16.05
C VAL A 515 10.12 -26.84 -16.84
N GLY A 516 10.58 -25.67 -16.39
CA GLY A 516 10.20 -24.37 -16.94
C GLY A 516 8.87 -23.87 -16.37
N CYS A 517 8.63 -24.11 -15.07
CA CYS A 517 7.33 -23.83 -14.46
C CYS A 517 6.99 -22.34 -14.35
N SER A 518 7.95 -21.44 -14.57
CA SER A 518 7.77 -20.00 -14.49
C SER A 518 7.08 -19.58 -13.18
N VAL A 519 5.96 -18.85 -13.27
CA VAL A 519 5.18 -18.40 -12.11
C VAL A 519 4.20 -19.45 -11.56
N GLY A 520 4.15 -20.65 -12.16
CA GLY A 520 3.60 -21.85 -11.51
C GLY A 520 2.18 -22.25 -11.88
N ARG A 521 1.41 -21.45 -12.64
CA ARG A 521 0.00 -21.75 -12.96
C ARG A 521 -0.24 -23.17 -13.49
N THR A 522 0.53 -23.64 -14.46
CA THR A 522 0.35 -24.99 -15.03
C THR A 522 0.51 -26.08 -13.97
N ALA A 523 1.41 -25.91 -13.00
CA ALA A 523 1.55 -26.86 -11.89
C ALA A 523 0.29 -26.90 -11.01
N PHE A 524 -0.31 -25.73 -10.73
CA PHE A 524 -1.59 -25.67 -10.00
C PHE A 524 -2.74 -26.35 -10.76
N GLU A 525 -2.86 -26.13 -12.07
CA GLU A 525 -3.86 -26.80 -12.92
C GLU A 525 -3.72 -28.35 -12.90
N LEU A 526 -2.51 -28.86 -12.68
CA LEU A 526 -2.22 -30.29 -12.64
C LEU A 526 -2.28 -30.89 -11.23
N SER A 527 -2.28 -30.06 -10.19
CA SER A 527 -2.15 -30.47 -8.79
C SER A 527 -3.27 -31.39 -8.30
N GLU A 528 -4.51 -31.23 -8.78
CA GLU A 528 -5.63 -32.11 -8.41
C GLU A 528 -5.45 -33.55 -8.92
N HIS A 529 -4.63 -33.74 -9.97
CA HIS A 529 -4.53 -35.01 -10.67
C HIS A 529 -3.27 -35.79 -10.34
N PHE A 530 -2.20 -35.11 -9.92
CA PHE A 530 -0.94 -35.74 -9.55
C PHE A 530 -0.75 -35.77 -8.04
N GLN A 531 -0.23 -36.87 -7.48
CA GLN A 531 0.02 -36.95 -6.03
C GLN A 531 1.21 -36.08 -5.58
N HIS A 532 2.17 -35.83 -6.47
CA HIS A 532 3.35 -34.98 -6.23
C HIS A 532 3.81 -34.33 -7.53
N ILE A 533 4.10 -33.04 -7.49
CA ILE A 533 4.65 -32.27 -8.62
C ILE A 533 5.97 -31.61 -8.20
N ASP A 534 7.06 -31.96 -8.86
CA ASP A 534 8.30 -31.17 -8.78
C ASP A 534 8.26 -30.09 -9.86
N ALA A 535 8.00 -28.84 -9.46
CA ALA A 535 7.93 -27.68 -10.36
C ALA A 535 9.26 -26.91 -10.31
N VAL A 536 10.04 -27.00 -11.40
CA VAL A 536 11.41 -26.49 -11.49
C VAL A 536 11.50 -25.40 -12.54
N ASP A 537 12.14 -24.27 -12.20
CA ASP A 537 12.55 -23.26 -13.17
C ASP A 537 14.00 -22.85 -12.90
N PHE A 538 14.66 -22.29 -13.91
CA PHE A 538 16.03 -21.80 -13.78
C PHE A 538 16.10 -20.53 -12.92
N SER A 539 15.05 -19.71 -12.96
CA SER A 539 15.04 -18.37 -12.35
C SER A 539 14.17 -18.32 -11.10
N ALA A 540 14.82 -18.14 -9.95
CA ALA A 540 14.11 -17.90 -8.68
C ALA A 540 13.18 -16.67 -8.74
N ARG A 541 13.47 -15.70 -9.63
CA ARG A 541 12.65 -14.51 -9.87
C ARG A 541 11.21 -14.84 -10.26
N TYR A 542 10.97 -15.94 -10.98
CA TYR A 542 9.59 -16.33 -11.36
C TYR A 542 8.97 -17.32 -10.36
N ILE A 543 9.75 -18.30 -9.90
CA ILE A 543 9.25 -19.39 -9.03
C ILE A 543 8.71 -18.86 -7.71
N GLN A 544 9.31 -17.79 -7.19
CA GLN A 544 8.89 -17.21 -5.91
C GLN A 544 7.38 -16.89 -5.88
N TYR A 545 6.74 -16.56 -7.00
CA TYR A 545 5.30 -16.28 -7.03
C TYR A 545 4.43 -17.52 -6.93
N GLY A 546 4.90 -18.67 -7.43
CA GLY A 546 4.26 -19.96 -7.18
C GLY A 546 4.30 -20.30 -5.69
N VAL A 547 5.46 -20.12 -5.06
CA VAL A 547 5.64 -20.28 -3.61
C VAL A 547 4.78 -19.29 -2.82
N GLN A 548 4.75 -18.03 -3.25
CA GLN A 548 3.98 -16.98 -2.59
C GLN A 548 2.48 -17.26 -2.64
N LEU A 549 1.94 -17.68 -3.80
CA LEU A 549 0.52 -18.06 -3.92
C LEU A 549 0.18 -19.28 -3.05
N GLN A 550 1.09 -20.23 -2.92
CA GLN A 550 0.94 -21.38 -2.03
C GLN A 550 0.88 -20.95 -0.55
N GLN A 551 1.68 -19.95 -0.13
CA GLN A 551 1.82 -19.54 1.28
C GLN A 551 0.89 -18.39 1.72
N GLN A 552 0.80 -17.32 0.93
CA GLN A 552 0.19 -16.03 1.29
C GLN A 552 -1.25 -15.87 0.81
N LYS A 553 -1.81 -16.90 0.16
CA LYS A 553 -3.15 -16.98 -0.45
C LYS A 553 -3.44 -15.99 -1.59
N THR A 554 -2.82 -14.81 -1.59
CA THR A 554 -3.03 -13.75 -2.59
C THR A 554 -1.70 -13.24 -3.15
N LEU A 555 -1.71 -12.81 -4.41
CA LEU A 555 -0.58 -12.22 -5.12
C LEU A 555 -1.03 -10.94 -5.81
N ARG A 556 -0.20 -9.90 -5.77
CA ARG A 556 -0.48 -8.61 -6.38
C ARG A 556 0.57 -8.22 -7.41
N TYR A 557 0.12 -7.68 -8.55
CA TYR A 557 0.99 -7.24 -9.63
C TYR A 557 0.38 -6.08 -10.41
N THR A 558 1.21 -5.38 -11.17
CA THR A 558 0.80 -4.25 -12.00
C THR A 558 0.75 -4.62 -13.48
N ASN A 559 -0.04 -3.91 -14.26
CA ASN A 559 -0.11 -4.04 -15.71
C ASN A 559 -0.03 -2.66 -16.35
N VAL A 560 0.89 -2.48 -17.30
CA VAL A 560 1.01 -1.23 -18.05
C VAL A 560 -0.24 -1.00 -18.89
N ILE A 561 -0.90 0.14 -18.71
CA ILE A 561 -1.99 0.59 -19.57
C ILE A 561 -1.38 1.34 -20.76
N SER A 562 -0.62 2.40 -20.49
CA SER A 562 0.06 3.24 -21.49
C SER A 562 1.14 4.09 -20.84
N GLY A 563 2.37 4.10 -21.38
CA GLY A 563 3.49 4.81 -20.77
C GLY A 563 3.73 4.35 -19.33
N ASP A 564 3.78 5.30 -18.41
CA ASP A 564 3.95 5.03 -16.97
C ASP A 564 2.61 4.72 -16.25
N ILE A 565 1.47 4.79 -16.95
CA ILE A 565 0.16 4.52 -16.37
C ILE A 565 -0.03 3.02 -16.20
N GLN A 566 -0.34 2.59 -14.99
CA GLN A 566 -0.50 1.19 -14.60
C GLN A 566 -1.91 0.89 -14.10
N SER A 567 -2.28 -0.39 -14.14
CA SER A 567 -3.45 -0.97 -13.47
C SER A 567 -2.97 -1.98 -12.43
N PHE A 568 -3.71 -2.11 -11.34
CA PHE A 568 -3.36 -2.95 -10.20
C PHE A 568 -4.24 -4.19 -10.14
N HIS A 569 -3.63 -5.36 -9.98
CA HIS A 569 -4.30 -6.66 -10.03
C HIS A 569 -3.97 -7.46 -8.78
N GLU A 570 -4.96 -8.21 -8.28
CA GLU A 570 -4.82 -9.17 -7.19
C GLU A 570 -5.40 -10.51 -7.64
N VAL A 571 -4.71 -11.61 -7.34
CA VAL A 571 -5.16 -12.96 -7.64
C VAL A 571 -4.92 -13.92 -6.49
N SER A 572 -5.81 -14.88 -6.32
CA SER A 572 -5.69 -15.95 -5.34
C SER A 572 -5.98 -17.31 -5.97
N LEU A 573 -5.49 -18.39 -5.36
CA LEU A 573 -5.86 -19.75 -5.79
C LEU A 573 -7.37 -20.00 -5.60
N LYS A 574 -7.97 -19.40 -4.57
CA LYS A 574 -9.41 -19.46 -4.31
C LYS A 574 -10.23 -18.86 -5.45
N THR A 575 -9.88 -17.65 -5.91
CA THR A 575 -10.57 -16.98 -7.03
C THR A 575 -10.45 -17.75 -8.34
N LEU A 576 -9.46 -18.62 -8.46
CA LEU A 576 -9.20 -19.45 -9.63
C LEU A 576 -9.73 -20.89 -9.48
N ALA A 577 -10.31 -21.24 -8.33
CA ALA A 577 -10.71 -22.61 -7.98
C ALA A 577 -9.55 -23.64 -8.02
N LEU A 578 -8.35 -23.25 -7.57
CA LEU A 578 -7.12 -24.07 -7.58
C LEU A 578 -6.51 -24.31 -6.18
N GLU A 579 -7.24 -24.01 -5.10
CA GLU A 579 -6.69 -24.02 -3.73
C GLU A 579 -6.50 -25.42 -3.13
N GLY A 580 -7.29 -26.42 -3.56
CA GLY A 580 -7.45 -27.68 -2.82
C GLY A 580 -6.22 -28.59 -2.74
N PHE A 581 -5.29 -28.47 -3.70
CA PHE A 581 -4.17 -29.41 -3.85
C PHE A 581 -2.80 -28.73 -3.97
N ALA A 582 -2.72 -27.43 -3.70
CA ALA A 582 -1.47 -26.66 -3.84
C ALA A 582 -0.28 -27.25 -3.07
N GLU A 583 -0.50 -27.89 -1.93
CA GLU A 583 0.54 -28.44 -1.04
C GLU A 583 1.35 -29.61 -1.64
N ASN A 584 0.86 -30.26 -2.70
CA ASN A 584 1.58 -31.34 -3.37
C ASN A 584 2.60 -30.87 -4.42
N ILE A 585 2.74 -29.55 -4.57
CA ILE A 585 3.69 -28.92 -5.49
C ILE A 585 4.94 -28.51 -4.72
N LEU A 586 6.08 -29.03 -5.14
CA LEU A 586 7.40 -28.59 -4.70
C LEU A 586 8.00 -27.65 -5.75
N PHE A 587 7.91 -26.36 -5.49
CA PHE A 587 8.61 -25.33 -6.27
C PHE A 587 10.09 -25.28 -5.91
N SER A 588 10.98 -25.35 -6.90
CA SER A 588 12.43 -25.28 -6.66
C SER A 588 13.22 -24.67 -7.82
N GLN A 589 14.25 -23.89 -7.50
CA GLN A 589 15.19 -23.42 -8.52
C GLN A 589 16.11 -24.56 -8.95
N GLY A 590 16.26 -24.78 -10.25
CA GLY A 590 17.11 -25.83 -10.79
C GLY A 590 17.54 -25.60 -12.23
N ASP A 591 18.76 -26.02 -12.55
CA ASP A 591 19.24 -26.10 -13.93
C ASP A 591 18.71 -27.37 -14.58
N ALA A 592 17.80 -27.21 -15.55
CA ALA A 592 17.18 -28.31 -16.27
C ALA A 592 18.19 -29.20 -17.02
N SER A 593 19.32 -28.65 -17.46
CA SER A 593 20.40 -29.40 -18.12
C SER A 593 21.31 -30.14 -17.12
N ASN A 594 21.20 -29.82 -15.82
CA ASN A 594 22.02 -30.41 -14.75
C ASN A 594 21.20 -30.66 -13.46
N LEU A 595 20.00 -31.23 -13.61
CA LEU A 595 19.14 -31.53 -12.46
C LEU A 595 19.77 -32.60 -11.56
N LYS A 596 19.65 -32.39 -10.24
CA LYS A 596 20.18 -33.31 -9.22
C LYS A 596 19.63 -34.75 -9.42
N PRO A 597 20.38 -35.80 -9.03
CA PRO A 597 19.93 -37.19 -9.18
C PRO A 597 18.62 -37.53 -8.46
N MET A 598 18.23 -36.75 -7.46
CA MET A 598 16.96 -36.92 -6.72
C MET A 598 15.71 -36.73 -7.59
N PHE A 599 15.82 -36.01 -8.71
CA PHE A 599 14.72 -35.86 -9.66
C PHE A 599 14.64 -37.10 -10.56
N ASN A 600 13.98 -38.15 -10.07
CA ASN A 600 13.73 -39.40 -10.79
C ASN A 600 12.35 -40.00 -10.42
N GLY A 601 11.96 -41.07 -11.12
CA GLY A 601 10.79 -41.88 -10.81
C GLY A 601 9.46 -41.25 -11.26
N TYR A 602 9.47 -40.46 -12.33
CA TYR A 602 8.29 -39.71 -12.78
C TYR A 602 7.41 -40.52 -13.72
N ASP A 603 6.09 -40.40 -13.57
CA ASP A 603 5.13 -40.98 -14.51
C ASP A 603 4.95 -40.09 -15.74
N ALA A 604 5.10 -38.78 -15.55
CA ALA A 604 5.10 -37.79 -16.61
C ALA A 604 6.18 -36.72 -16.39
N ILE A 605 6.71 -36.17 -17.48
CA ILE A 605 7.55 -34.98 -17.49
C ILE A 605 6.92 -33.96 -18.45
N LEU A 606 6.76 -32.72 -17.98
CA LEU A 606 6.41 -31.56 -18.79
C LEU A 606 7.63 -30.65 -18.92
N VAL A 607 8.10 -30.42 -20.14
CA VAL A 607 9.12 -29.42 -20.47
C VAL A 607 8.42 -28.25 -21.15
N GLU A 608 8.29 -27.14 -20.44
CA GLU A 608 7.54 -25.96 -20.89
C GLU A 608 8.48 -24.77 -21.14
N HIS A 609 8.76 -24.46 -22.41
CA HIS A 609 9.61 -23.31 -22.81
C HIS A 609 11.02 -23.30 -22.21
N ALA A 610 11.49 -24.46 -21.72
CA ALA A 610 12.79 -24.59 -21.07
C ALA A 610 13.92 -24.91 -22.06
N LEU A 611 13.60 -25.40 -23.26
CA LEU A 611 14.60 -25.75 -24.28
C LEU A 611 15.25 -24.49 -24.87
N GLU A 612 14.45 -23.48 -25.20
CA GLU A 612 14.87 -22.23 -25.81
C GLU A 612 15.68 -21.36 -24.85
N LYS A 613 15.50 -21.57 -23.54
CA LYS A 613 16.21 -20.87 -22.46
C LYS A 613 17.40 -21.66 -21.92
N SER A 614 17.64 -22.88 -22.42
CA SER A 614 18.75 -23.73 -21.96
C SER A 614 20.02 -23.46 -22.77
N TYR A 615 21.16 -23.40 -22.10
CA TYR A 615 22.47 -23.37 -22.77
C TYR A 615 22.88 -24.72 -23.36
N GLN A 616 22.22 -25.82 -22.95
CA GLN A 616 22.45 -27.18 -23.43
C GLN A 616 21.13 -27.95 -23.61
N PRO A 617 20.27 -27.58 -24.59
CA PRO A 617 18.97 -28.22 -24.79
C PRO A 617 19.09 -29.69 -25.21
N LYS A 618 20.13 -30.03 -26.00
CA LYS A 618 20.43 -31.42 -26.38
C LYS A 618 20.75 -32.30 -25.16
N GLN A 619 21.44 -31.75 -24.17
CA GLN A 619 21.78 -32.47 -22.93
C GLN A 619 20.54 -32.65 -22.05
N LEU A 620 19.71 -31.61 -21.94
CA LEU A 620 18.43 -31.67 -21.23
C LEU A 620 17.62 -32.87 -21.72
N LEU A 621 17.36 -32.95 -23.03
CA LEU A 621 16.59 -34.04 -23.64
C LEU A 621 17.22 -35.42 -23.39
N ALA A 622 18.54 -35.53 -23.50
CA ALA A 622 19.26 -36.79 -23.32
C ALA A 622 19.15 -37.38 -21.91
N THR A 623 18.80 -36.57 -20.90
CA THR A 623 18.68 -37.04 -19.52
C THR A 623 17.25 -37.36 -19.10
N LEU A 624 16.24 -36.98 -19.89
CA LEU A 624 14.83 -37.10 -19.49
C LEU A 624 14.37 -38.56 -19.40
N SER A 625 14.83 -39.43 -20.31
CA SER A 625 14.48 -40.85 -20.32
C SER A 625 14.87 -41.55 -19.02
N GLN A 626 16.00 -41.16 -18.42
CA GLN A 626 16.52 -41.70 -17.16
C GLN A 626 15.69 -41.29 -15.94
N ARG A 627 14.86 -40.24 -16.06
CA ARG A 627 14.04 -39.70 -14.97
C ARG A 627 12.60 -40.20 -15.02
N LEU A 628 12.13 -40.64 -16.19
CA LEU A 628 10.80 -41.22 -16.40
C LEU A 628 10.75 -42.69 -15.97
N ASN A 629 9.60 -43.16 -15.51
CA ASN A 629 9.29 -44.58 -15.38
C ASN A 629 9.09 -45.21 -16.77
N GLU A 630 9.15 -46.54 -16.86
CA GLU A 630 8.83 -47.24 -18.11
C GLU A 630 7.41 -46.90 -18.56
N GLN A 631 7.24 -46.68 -19.87
CA GLN A 631 5.97 -46.20 -20.47
C GLN A 631 5.49 -44.83 -19.98
N GLY A 632 6.29 -44.10 -19.19
CA GLY A 632 5.99 -42.75 -18.77
C GLY A 632 5.95 -41.77 -19.95
N LEU A 633 5.25 -40.64 -19.76
CA LEU A 633 4.98 -39.67 -20.81
C LEU A 633 5.91 -38.46 -20.72
N LEU A 634 6.42 -38.02 -21.86
CA LEU A 634 7.15 -36.77 -22.00
C LEU A 634 6.32 -35.82 -22.87
N PHE A 635 6.06 -34.63 -22.32
CA PHE A 635 5.42 -33.52 -23.00
C PHE A 635 6.47 -32.42 -23.22
N VAL A 636 6.65 -31.99 -24.46
CA VAL A 636 7.58 -30.90 -24.80
C VAL A 636 6.79 -29.79 -25.49
N LEU A 637 6.71 -28.64 -24.81
CA LEU A 637 6.14 -27.40 -25.31
C LEU A 637 7.28 -26.47 -25.73
N THR A 638 7.32 -26.17 -27.02
CA THR A 638 8.39 -25.38 -27.63
C THR A 638 7.83 -24.49 -28.74
N ASP A 639 8.40 -23.30 -28.92
CA ASP A 639 8.17 -22.47 -30.10
C ASP A 639 9.31 -22.59 -31.13
N HIS A 640 10.29 -23.44 -30.83
CA HIS A 640 11.48 -23.74 -31.62
C HIS A 640 12.40 -22.53 -31.87
N GLN A 641 12.24 -21.42 -31.13
CA GLN A 641 13.02 -20.20 -31.31
C GLN A 641 14.31 -20.19 -30.49
N TYR A 642 15.35 -20.82 -31.01
CA TYR A 642 16.69 -20.77 -30.42
C TYR A 642 17.39 -19.45 -30.77
N THR A 643 18.05 -18.85 -29.77
CA THR A 643 18.84 -17.62 -29.95
C THR A 643 20.21 -17.76 -29.33
N THR A 644 21.20 -17.03 -29.85
CA THR A 644 22.57 -17.02 -29.32
C THR A 644 22.69 -16.30 -27.97
N GLN A 645 21.60 -15.73 -27.45
CA GLN A 645 21.55 -15.18 -26.10
C GLN A 645 21.66 -16.29 -25.04
N TYR A 646 21.08 -17.46 -25.31
CA TYR A 646 21.01 -18.57 -24.35
C TYR A 646 21.84 -19.76 -24.79
N THR A 647 21.82 -20.10 -26.08
CA THR A 647 22.41 -21.33 -26.59
C THR A 647 23.37 -21.02 -27.72
N GLU A 648 24.60 -21.55 -27.64
CA GLU A 648 25.53 -21.55 -28.78
C GLU A 648 24.91 -22.25 -30.00
N LYS A 649 25.21 -21.75 -31.19
CA LYS A 649 24.50 -22.15 -32.42
C LYS A 649 24.65 -23.64 -32.73
N GLU A 650 25.78 -24.24 -32.40
CA GLU A 650 26.09 -25.65 -32.57
C GLU A 650 25.21 -26.55 -31.66
N SER A 651 24.73 -25.98 -30.56
CA SER A 651 23.90 -26.65 -29.57
C SER A 651 22.40 -26.52 -29.86
N TRP A 652 21.98 -25.73 -30.86
CA TRP A 652 20.58 -25.62 -31.26
C TRP A 652 20.02 -26.96 -31.75
N LEU A 653 18.74 -27.20 -31.48
CA LEU A 653 18.03 -28.40 -31.94
C LEU A 653 17.58 -28.26 -33.40
N GLY A 654 17.19 -27.06 -33.84
CA GLY A 654 16.87 -26.79 -35.25
C GLY A 654 17.12 -25.33 -35.64
N GLY A 655 16.62 -24.92 -36.81
CA GLY A 655 16.96 -23.61 -37.39
C GLY A 655 18.37 -23.58 -37.98
N LEU A 656 18.89 -24.75 -38.36
CA LEU A 656 20.26 -24.96 -38.83
C LEU A 656 20.27 -25.57 -40.23
N LYS A 657 21.40 -25.45 -40.91
CA LYS A 657 21.71 -26.24 -42.10
C LYS A 657 22.74 -27.30 -41.76
N VAL A 658 22.38 -28.57 -41.91
CA VAL A 658 23.27 -29.71 -41.67
C VAL A 658 23.48 -30.43 -43.00
N ASN A 659 24.73 -30.51 -43.46
CA ASN A 659 25.09 -31.10 -44.76
C ASN A 659 24.32 -30.51 -45.97
N GLY A 660 23.90 -29.26 -45.88
CA GLY A 660 23.13 -28.57 -46.93
C GLY A 660 21.61 -28.66 -46.80
N GLU A 661 21.10 -29.56 -45.96
CA GLU A 661 19.67 -29.72 -45.69
C GLU A 661 19.21 -28.82 -44.55
N ASN A 662 17.98 -28.31 -44.63
CA ASN A 662 17.38 -27.52 -43.56
C ASN A 662 16.87 -28.47 -42.47
N VAL A 663 17.31 -28.27 -41.23
CA VAL A 663 16.75 -28.93 -40.06
C VAL A 663 15.86 -27.93 -39.35
N ILE A 664 14.54 -28.10 -39.45
CA ILE A 664 13.59 -27.27 -38.70
C ILE A 664 13.47 -27.78 -37.26
N GLY A 665 12.96 -26.93 -36.35
CA GLY A 665 12.97 -27.21 -34.91
C GLY A 665 12.46 -28.59 -34.50
N PHE A 666 11.31 -28.99 -35.03
CA PHE A 666 10.69 -30.28 -34.71
C PHE A 666 11.52 -31.48 -35.19
N ASP A 667 12.18 -31.39 -36.35
CA ASP A 667 13.00 -32.48 -36.89
C ASP A 667 14.14 -32.84 -35.94
N GLY A 668 14.83 -31.83 -35.40
CA GLY A 668 15.94 -32.04 -34.48
C GLY A 668 15.49 -32.50 -33.09
N LEU A 669 14.31 -32.05 -32.62
CA LEU A 669 13.68 -32.59 -31.41
C LEU A 669 13.36 -34.08 -31.59
N GLN A 670 12.75 -34.44 -32.71
CA GLN A 670 12.38 -35.81 -33.04
C GLN A 670 13.61 -36.71 -33.18
N GLU A 671 14.64 -36.26 -33.90
CA GLU A 671 15.90 -37.00 -34.03
C GLU A 671 16.51 -37.28 -32.66
N LYS A 672 16.53 -36.28 -31.77
CA LYS A 672 17.16 -36.42 -30.45
C LYS A 672 16.40 -37.35 -29.51
N LEU A 673 15.07 -37.42 -29.62
CA LEU A 673 14.22 -38.27 -28.79
C LEU A 673 13.98 -39.67 -29.38
N ALA A 674 14.23 -39.89 -30.67
CA ALA A 674 13.89 -41.12 -31.38
C ALA A 674 14.53 -42.39 -30.80
N GLU A 675 15.68 -42.28 -30.13
CA GLU A 675 16.35 -43.44 -29.51
C GLU A 675 15.53 -43.99 -28.34
N ASP A 676 15.09 -43.13 -27.42
CA ASP A 676 14.48 -43.52 -26.14
C ASP A 676 12.94 -43.45 -26.15
N PHE A 677 12.33 -42.75 -27.11
CA PHE A 677 10.90 -42.42 -27.09
C PHE A 677 10.16 -42.80 -28.38
N CYS A 678 8.86 -43.07 -28.23
CA CYS A 678 7.89 -43.19 -29.30
C CYS A 678 7.07 -41.90 -29.41
N PHE A 679 7.01 -41.30 -30.59
CA PHE A 679 6.17 -40.13 -30.85
C PHE A 679 4.68 -40.52 -30.88
N LEU A 680 3.84 -39.75 -30.17
CA LEU A 680 2.41 -40.00 -30.06
C LEU A 680 1.54 -38.92 -30.73
N GLY A 681 2.14 -37.80 -31.13
CA GLY A 681 1.45 -36.70 -31.78
C GLY A 681 1.90 -35.34 -31.26
N ALA A 682 1.52 -34.30 -31.98
CA ALA A 682 1.76 -32.92 -31.61
C ALA A 682 0.48 -32.10 -31.82
N GLN A 683 0.26 -31.10 -30.99
CA GLN A 683 -0.85 -30.15 -31.14
C GLN A 683 -0.36 -28.72 -30.94
N PRO A 684 -0.80 -27.77 -31.78
CA PRO A 684 -0.50 -26.37 -31.58
C PRO A 684 -1.35 -25.80 -30.44
N LEU A 685 -0.72 -25.03 -29.56
CA LEU A 685 -1.36 -24.21 -28.53
C LEU A 685 -1.07 -22.74 -28.81
N THR A 686 -1.93 -21.85 -28.31
CA THR A 686 -1.75 -20.40 -28.48
C THR A 686 -1.47 -19.73 -27.16
N ARG A 687 -0.33 -19.04 -27.08
CA ARG A 687 0.08 -18.26 -25.92
C ARG A 687 -0.08 -16.77 -26.20
N VAL A 688 -0.73 -16.07 -25.29
CA VAL A 688 -0.93 -14.61 -25.37
C VAL A 688 -0.22 -13.95 -24.20
N ILE A 689 0.69 -13.03 -24.49
CA ILE A 689 1.33 -12.16 -23.50
C ILE A 689 0.89 -10.73 -23.77
N LYS A 690 0.11 -10.15 -22.86
CA LYS A 690 -0.26 -8.74 -22.90
C LYS A 690 0.97 -7.88 -22.60
N LYS A 691 1.28 -6.91 -23.45
CA LYS A 691 2.37 -5.94 -23.24
C LYS A 691 1.85 -4.64 -22.64
N ASN A 692 0.71 -4.17 -23.13
CA ASN A 692 -0.05 -3.05 -22.57
C ASN A 692 -1.53 -3.14 -23.02
N GLN A 693 -2.35 -2.12 -22.77
CA GLN A 693 -3.78 -2.13 -23.12
C GLN A 693 -4.06 -2.43 -24.60
N CYS A 694 -3.16 -2.02 -25.50
CA CYS A 694 -3.37 -2.10 -26.95
C CYS A 694 -2.39 -3.06 -27.67
N THR A 695 -1.43 -3.65 -26.96
CA THR A 695 -0.34 -4.42 -27.56
C THR A 695 -0.25 -5.80 -26.92
N TYR A 696 -0.23 -6.83 -27.77
CA TYR A 696 -0.14 -8.23 -27.37
C TYR A 696 0.95 -8.93 -28.19
N THR A 697 1.69 -9.85 -27.57
CA THR A 697 2.49 -10.85 -28.26
C THR A 697 1.69 -12.15 -28.29
N VAL A 698 1.45 -12.67 -29.49
CA VAL A 698 0.77 -13.96 -29.70
C VAL A 698 1.76 -14.93 -30.30
N THR A 699 1.97 -16.06 -29.63
CA THR A 699 2.90 -17.12 -30.06
C THR A 699 2.13 -18.41 -30.23
N THR A 700 2.29 -19.06 -31.39
CA THR A 700 1.87 -20.46 -31.57
C THR A 700 3.00 -21.36 -31.09
N THR A 701 2.70 -22.21 -30.12
CA THR A 701 3.64 -23.17 -29.54
C THR A 701 3.19 -24.57 -29.90
N GLU A 702 4.12 -25.51 -29.99
CA GLU A 702 3.80 -26.90 -30.30
C GLU A 702 3.99 -27.75 -29.06
N MET A 703 2.93 -28.47 -28.65
CA MET A 703 3.00 -29.49 -27.61
C MET A 703 3.15 -30.86 -28.25
N SER A 704 4.37 -31.39 -28.23
CA SER A 704 4.65 -32.75 -28.69
C SER A 704 4.59 -33.75 -27.53
N VAL A 705 4.03 -34.92 -27.80
CA VAL A 705 3.78 -35.98 -26.80
C VAL A 705 4.57 -37.22 -27.18
N TRP A 706 5.28 -37.77 -26.21
CA TRP A 706 6.21 -38.87 -26.38
C TRP A 706 6.00 -39.89 -25.27
N GLN A 707 6.19 -41.17 -25.56
CA GLN A 707 6.18 -42.23 -24.55
C GLN A 707 7.54 -42.90 -24.49
N ARG A 708 8.08 -43.08 -23.28
CA ARG A 708 9.34 -43.80 -23.07
C ARG A 708 9.19 -45.25 -23.52
N LYS A 709 10.13 -45.74 -24.34
CA LYS A 709 10.18 -47.14 -24.77
C LYS A 709 10.39 -48.07 -23.58
N LYS A 710 9.89 -49.30 -23.70
CA LYS A 710 10.23 -50.37 -22.75
C LYS A 710 11.70 -50.75 -22.93
N SER A 711 12.41 -50.85 -21.83
CA SER A 711 13.82 -51.27 -21.80
C SER A 711 13.99 -52.74 -22.16
#